data_AF-A0AAW2ZP41-F1
#
_entry.id   AF-A0AAW2ZP41-F1
#
_cell.length_a   1.000
_cell.length_b   1.000
_cell.length_c   1.000
_cell.angle_alpha   90.00
_cell.angle_beta   90.00
_cell.angle_gamma   90.00
#
_symmetry.space_group_name_H-M   'P 1'
#
loop_
_entity.id
_entity.type
_entity.pdbx_description
1 polymer ?
#
loop_
_entity_poly.entity_id
_entity_poly.type
_entity_poly.pdbx_seq_one_letter_code
_entity_poly.pdbx_strand_id
1 'polypeptide(L)'
;MLNTQILLDIMKFSQHERYNIYQSGSRVYGTHTPESDYDFFMVIENEYFEELDNKYGGSKSNDHNSIEYMWNNFHIVNALQPSELGYRCLYYDVEPNLSINVNLYSVTTFRTKLNVNWPQAMMCLYLSPEHLWRHDISGLDSENVPLYHRRIVLTTIGEAGKHFKLAQKSWQSNTENNHYSSKKYIVHTFRDILLGWQLIQHGRIVDYQAANDIFHEVMNCGETDWSYYQNEYYNRYQKLKKEFGQMVDEKMLVNWKPDHEFKSSVLCFLSRNNNQIDSLRLVLSLLVQSHPRIDGLYHVTRTQESPVESKVVVECGNGMIIDILNKKIVCAAMPMAMLLGSHCAPKLNFKENVDVIPELRSELSFYITLYCFRGGWYVTSKDHLDASNMVCGETFWDVIQVNNIDEQDQDKCFTFVFHLNGFRSALNKFYLFSTFNKSDNKYIECQPYTEKYGWALFQPSVNLLKSSSSVYEDEVVKVANADQAITYSNTLNPTLYSCLLLRSKTAILYIPCTQYEALKTLLDRSHKDSNVFGELMFDVVRTLSDDHITNTQLFKDPALASLYEHISSDYNSMCLRIDQMYTDVYSDNQKDFTLNIENYLNKDTALFKQSSQHSAVIINMLTQMKNGKQNSPSRTSQSKGPLTSKDFMVLSNIKNSFKVFNQINFD
;
A
#
# COMPACT_ATOMS: atom_id res chain seq x y z
N MET A 1 -40.50 24.62 14.54
CA MET A 1 -39.04 24.50 14.35
C MET A 1 -38.72 23.02 14.30
N LEU A 2 -37.83 22.61 13.39
CA LEU A 2 -37.31 21.24 13.37
C LEU A 2 -36.49 21.00 14.64
N ASN A 3 -36.58 19.80 15.23
CA ASN A 3 -35.81 19.39 16.39
C ASN A 3 -35.46 17.90 16.29
N THR A 4 -34.62 17.40 17.21
CA THR A 4 -34.16 15.99 17.21
C THR A 4 -35.30 14.99 17.19
N GLN A 5 -36.41 15.23 17.91
CA GLN A 5 -37.53 14.29 17.94
C GLN A 5 -38.27 14.25 16.60
N ILE A 6 -38.58 15.41 16.02
CA ILE A 6 -39.25 15.50 14.72
C ILE A 6 -38.40 14.84 13.63
N LEU A 7 -37.08 15.01 13.66
CA LEU A 7 -36.16 14.32 12.73
C LEU A 7 -36.24 12.79 12.89
N LEU A 8 -36.19 12.27 14.11
CA LEU A 8 -36.31 10.83 14.38
C LEU A 8 -37.68 10.26 13.95
N ASP A 9 -38.76 11.02 14.19
CA ASP A 9 -40.12 10.65 13.78
C ASP A 9 -40.27 10.59 12.25
N ILE A 10 -39.73 11.59 11.53
CA ILE A 10 -39.69 11.63 10.06
C ILE A 10 -38.97 10.40 9.50
N MET A 11 -37.79 10.06 10.05
CA MET A 11 -37.02 8.91 9.60
C MET A 11 -37.58 7.56 10.09
N LYS A 12 -38.55 7.57 11.01
CA LYS A 12 -39.11 6.38 11.70
C LYS A 12 -38.06 5.61 12.50
N PHE A 13 -37.11 6.31 13.09
CA PHE A 13 -36.04 5.74 13.91
C PHE A 13 -36.50 5.59 15.37
N SER A 14 -36.10 4.49 16.01
CA SER A 14 -36.49 4.20 17.39
C SER A 14 -35.80 5.16 18.36
N GLN A 15 -36.55 5.76 19.29
CA GLN A 15 -35.97 6.64 20.31
C GLN A 15 -34.95 5.93 21.21
N HIS A 16 -35.08 4.61 21.39
CA HIS A 16 -34.27 3.79 22.31
C HIS A 16 -32.89 3.42 21.77
N GLU A 17 -32.65 3.56 20.47
CA GLU A 17 -31.35 3.31 19.84
C GLU A 17 -30.37 4.45 20.11
N ARG A 18 -29.07 4.16 20.01
CA ARG A 18 -27.99 5.14 20.20
C ARG A 18 -27.61 5.80 18.89
N TYR A 19 -27.57 7.12 18.88
CA TYR A 19 -27.25 7.91 17.69
C TYR A 19 -26.34 9.09 17.99
N ASN A 20 -25.49 9.46 17.02
CA ASN A 20 -24.92 10.81 16.97
C ASN A 20 -25.54 11.55 15.78
N ILE A 21 -26.05 12.76 16.03
CA ILE A 21 -26.70 13.60 15.01
C ILE A 21 -26.03 14.97 15.04
N TYR A 22 -25.35 15.28 13.94
CA TYR A 22 -24.61 16.52 13.74
C TYR A 22 -25.31 17.35 12.67
N GLN A 23 -25.74 18.56 13.01
CA GLN A 23 -26.19 19.51 12.00
C GLN A 23 -24.99 19.97 11.17
N SER A 24 -25.20 20.24 9.89
CA SER A 24 -24.16 20.64 8.95
C SER A 24 -24.71 21.65 7.94
N GLY A 25 -23.96 21.90 6.86
CA GLY A 25 -24.44 22.71 5.75
C GLY A 25 -24.62 24.20 6.07
N SER A 26 -25.46 24.86 5.28
CA SER A 26 -25.68 26.33 5.29
C SER A 26 -26.01 26.89 6.68
N ARG A 27 -26.66 26.10 7.53
CA ARG A 27 -27.10 26.51 8.87
C ARG A 27 -25.93 26.64 9.85
N VAL A 28 -24.98 25.70 9.81
CA VAL A 28 -23.72 25.78 10.58
C VAL A 28 -22.81 26.90 10.06
N TYR A 29 -22.79 27.14 8.76
CA TYR A 29 -21.98 28.21 8.17
C TYR A 29 -22.59 29.61 8.33
N GLY A 30 -23.81 29.75 8.86
CA GLY A 30 -24.51 31.03 8.93
C GLY A 30 -24.93 31.61 7.57
N THR A 31 -24.92 30.81 6.50
CA THR A 31 -25.25 31.25 5.12
C THR A 31 -26.62 30.71 4.64
N HIS A 32 -27.53 30.43 5.57
CA HIS A 32 -28.84 29.87 5.26
C HIS A 32 -29.90 30.95 5.04
N THR A 33 -30.90 30.62 4.23
CA THR A 33 -32.16 31.36 4.09
C THR A 33 -33.29 30.58 4.80
N PRO A 34 -34.52 31.14 4.91
CA PRO A 34 -35.68 30.38 5.40
C PRO A 34 -35.95 29.10 4.59
N GLU A 35 -35.72 29.16 3.27
CA GLU A 35 -35.97 28.09 2.28
C GLU A 35 -34.80 27.09 2.16
N SER A 36 -33.72 27.30 2.90
CA SER A 36 -32.56 26.39 2.83
C SER A 36 -32.85 25.02 3.45
N ASP A 37 -32.24 24.00 2.87
CA ASP A 37 -32.22 22.63 3.37
C ASP A 37 -31.65 22.52 4.80
N TYR A 38 -32.00 21.44 5.48
CA TYR A 38 -31.31 20.99 6.70
C TYR A 38 -30.39 19.82 6.36
N ASP A 39 -29.09 20.08 6.23
CA ASP A 39 -28.07 19.03 6.07
C ASP A 39 -27.69 18.44 7.45
N PHE A 40 -27.69 17.11 7.58
CA PHE A 40 -27.22 16.38 8.76
C PHE A 40 -26.17 15.32 8.39
N PHE A 41 -25.30 15.03 9.35
CA PHE A 41 -24.55 13.78 9.44
C PHE A 41 -25.15 12.97 10.59
N MET A 42 -25.51 11.73 10.33
CA MET A 42 -26.03 10.82 11.35
C MET A 42 -25.18 9.56 11.42
N VAL A 43 -24.78 9.17 12.62
CA VAL A 43 -24.00 7.96 12.89
C VAL A 43 -24.82 7.03 13.76
N ILE A 44 -24.90 5.77 13.33
CA ILE A 44 -25.68 4.70 13.98
C ILE A 44 -24.80 3.46 14.19
N GLU A 45 -25.15 2.64 15.18
CA GLU A 45 -24.46 1.36 15.46
C GLU A 45 -24.45 0.44 14.21
N ASN A 46 -23.40 -0.38 14.07
CA ASN A 46 -23.14 -1.11 12.82
C ASN A 46 -24.24 -2.14 12.51
N GLU A 47 -24.69 -2.84 13.53
CA GLU A 47 -25.73 -3.88 13.47
C GLU A 47 -27.06 -3.28 13.01
N TYR A 48 -27.40 -2.07 13.47
CA TYR A 48 -28.60 -1.36 13.04
C TYR A 48 -28.46 -0.81 11.61
N PHE A 49 -27.26 -0.35 11.21
CA PHE A 49 -26.99 -0.01 9.82
C PHE A 49 -27.19 -1.23 8.90
N GLU A 50 -26.69 -2.40 9.30
CA GLU A 50 -26.89 -3.66 8.56
C GLU A 50 -28.36 -4.11 8.55
N GLU A 51 -29.15 -3.94 9.62
CA GLU A 51 -30.59 -4.20 9.56
C GLU A 51 -31.26 -3.30 8.53
N LEU A 52 -31.01 -1.99 8.56
CA LEU A 52 -31.56 -1.04 7.59
C LEU A 52 -31.14 -1.40 6.16
N ASP A 53 -29.88 -1.76 5.94
CA ASP A 53 -29.39 -2.09 4.60
C ASP A 53 -29.95 -3.42 4.06
N ASN A 54 -30.10 -4.44 4.91
CA ASN A 54 -30.74 -5.71 4.52
C ASN A 54 -32.25 -5.53 4.27
N LYS A 55 -32.91 -4.69 5.05
CA LYS A 55 -34.36 -4.45 4.99
C LYS A 55 -34.77 -3.55 3.83
N TYR A 56 -33.90 -2.62 3.42
CA TYR A 56 -34.22 -1.59 2.43
C TYR A 56 -33.34 -1.59 1.18
N GLY A 57 -32.13 -2.19 1.21
CA GLY A 57 -31.26 -2.37 0.05
C GLY A 57 -31.68 -3.52 -0.88
N GLY A 58 -32.96 -3.90 -0.86
CA GLY A 58 -33.49 -5.11 -1.47
C GLY A 58 -33.36 -5.13 -2.99
N SER A 59 -32.74 -6.20 -3.51
CA SER A 59 -32.62 -6.56 -4.93
C SER A 59 -32.10 -5.46 -5.86
N LYS A 60 -30.82 -5.53 -6.21
CA LYS A 60 -30.23 -4.80 -7.35
C LYS A 60 -31.03 -5.09 -8.63
N SER A 61 -31.93 -4.20 -9.04
CA SER A 61 -32.40 -4.21 -10.43
C SER A 61 -31.26 -3.71 -11.31
N ASN A 62 -31.03 -4.36 -12.46
CA ASN A 62 -29.98 -3.93 -13.39
C ASN A 62 -30.31 -2.63 -14.14
N ASP A 63 -31.52 -2.08 -13.96
CA ASP A 63 -31.86 -0.74 -14.43
C ASP A 63 -31.15 0.33 -13.60
N HIS A 64 -30.12 0.94 -14.21
CA HIS A 64 -29.35 2.05 -13.63
C HIS A 64 -30.12 3.37 -13.52
N ASN A 65 -31.39 3.41 -13.94
CA ASN A 65 -32.26 4.57 -13.81
C ASN A 65 -32.97 4.53 -12.46
N SER A 66 -32.35 5.17 -11.46
CA SER A 66 -32.94 5.60 -10.18
C SER A 66 -34.01 4.66 -9.60
N ILE A 67 -33.58 3.67 -8.82
CA ILE A 67 -34.51 2.89 -7.98
C ILE A 67 -35.06 3.83 -6.88
N GLU A 68 -36.18 4.48 -7.15
CA GLU A 68 -37.02 5.10 -6.12
C GLU A 68 -37.55 3.98 -5.21
N TYR A 69 -36.82 3.72 -4.13
CA TYR A 69 -37.38 2.96 -3.03
C TYR A 69 -38.46 3.81 -2.37
N MET A 70 -39.72 3.57 -2.75
CA MET A 70 -40.86 3.98 -1.96
C MET A 70 -40.83 3.21 -0.62
N TRP A 71 -40.09 3.73 0.37
CA TRP A 71 -40.68 3.76 1.69
C TRP A 71 -42.06 4.44 1.54
N ASN A 72 -43.08 3.98 2.25
CA ASN A 72 -44.45 4.49 2.07
C ASN A 72 -44.53 6.02 2.36
N ASN A 73 -44.51 6.84 1.30
CA ASN A 73 -44.41 8.32 1.23
C ASN A 73 -43.00 8.96 1.22
N PHE A 74 -41.97 8.34 0.62
CA PHE A 74 -40.62 8.94 0.54
C PHE A 74 -40.00 8.85 -0.86
N HIS A 75 -39.33 9.93 -1.28
CA HIS A 75 -38.47 9.96 -2.45
C HIS A 75 -37.02 9.67 -2.04
N ILE A 76 -36.61 8.40 -2.02
CA ILE A 76 -35.19 8.03 -1.89
C ILE A 76 -34.51 8.32 -3.25
N VAL A 77 -34.25 9.60 -3.50
CA VAL A 77 -33.59 10.07 -4.72
C VAL A 77 -32.11 9.68 -4.65
N ASN A 78 -31.70 8.76 -5.51
CA ASN A 78 -30.32 8.28 -5.63
C ASN A 78 -29.75 7.68 -4.33
N ALA A 79 -30.33 6.57 -3.88
CA ALA A 79 -29.54 5.55 -3.19
C ALA A 79 -28.41 5.07 -4.14
N LEU A 80 -27.28 5.78 -4.13
CA LEU A 80 -26.04 5.32 -4.76
C LEU A 80 -25.79 3.89 -4.29
N GLN A 81 -25.37 3.04 -5.24
CA GLN A 81 -25.24 1.58 -5.09
C GLN A 81 -24.75 1.14 -3.71
N PRO A 82 -25.19 -0.02 -3.17
CA PRO A 82 -24.67 -0.58 -1.94
C PRO A 82 -23.16 -0.45 -1.86
N SER A 83 -22.73 0.55 -1.09
CA SER A 83 -21.32 0.76 -0.86
C SER A 83 -20.95 -0.24 0.21
N GLU A 84 -19.90 -1.02 -0.03
CA GLU A 84 -19.25 -1.92 0.93
C GLU A 84 -18.56 -1.13 2.07
N LEU A 85 -19.05 0.09 2.33
CA LEU A 85 -18.43 1.21 3.01
C LEU A 85 -19.41 1.88 3.98
N GLY A 86 -20.54 1.27 4.35
CA GLY A 86 -21.41 1.71 5.44
C GLY A 86 -21.89 3.17 5.38
N TYR A 87 -22.36 3.62 4.21
CA TYR A 87 -22.81 4.99 3.95
C TYR A 87 -24.08 5.06 3.08
N ARG A 88 -25.00 5.96 3.43
CA ARG A 88 -26.21 6.33 2.68
C ARG A 88 -26.43 7.84 2.72
N CYS A 89 -27.15 8.37 1.73
CA CYS A 89 -27.59 9.76 1.66
C CYS A 89 -29.11 9.73 1.45
N LEU A 90 -29.86 10.44 2.30
CA LEU A 90 -31.33 10.34 2.39
C LEU A 90 -31.93 11.75 2.29
N TYR A 91 -32.85 11.94 1.34
CA TYR A 91 -33.53 13.22 1.12
C TYR A 91 -35.00 13.11 1.54
N TYR A 92 -35.50 14.12 2.24
CA TYR A 92 -36.88 14.18 2.74
C TYR A 92 -37.47 15.57 2.47
N ASP A 93 -38.50 15.64 1.62
CA ASP A 93 -39.34 16.82 1.48
C ASP A 93 -40.52 16.70 2.44
N VAL A 94 -40.44 17.40 3.57
CA VAL A 94 -41.36 17.26 4.71
C VAL A 94 -42.59 18.16 4.54
N GLU A 95 -42.35 19.39 4.08
CA GLU A 95 -43.36 20.40 3.74
C GLU A 95 -42.87 21.15 2.49
N PRO A 96 -43.72 21.90 1.76
CA PRO A 96 -43.34 22.57 0.51
C PRO A 96 -42.14 23.52 0.56
N ASN A 97 -41.68 23.91 1.75
CA ASN A 97 -40.49 24.74 1.98
C ASN A 97 -39.55 24.15 3.06
N LEU A 98 -39.65 22.85 3.35
CA LEU A 98 -38.81 22.16 4.34
C LEU A 98 -38.27 20.85 3.78
N SER A 99 -37.03 20.91 3.27
CA SER A 99 -36.26 19.74 2.86
C SER A 99 -35.17 19.40 3.89
N ILE A 100 -34.90 18.10 4.04
CA ILE A 100 -33.88 17.56 4.94
C ILE A 100 -32.98 16.60 4.14
N ASN A 101 -31.67 16.72 4.32
CA ASN A 101 -30.66 15.86 3.74
C ASN A 101 -29.88 15.17 4.87
N VAL A 102 -29.88 13.84 4.94
CA VAL A 102 -29.20 13.06 5.98
C VAL A 102 -28.13 12.16 5.38
N ASN A 103 -26.87 12.46 5.70
CA ASN A 103 -25.72 11.63 5.39
C ASN A 103 -25.56 10.60 6.53
N LEU A 104 -26.05 9.38 6.31
CA LEU A 104 -26.11 8.30 7.28
C LEU A 104 -24.86 7.41 7.19
N TYR A 105 -24.22 7.15 8.32
CA TYR A 105 -23.00 6.34 8.43
C TYR A 105 -23.15 5.28 9.52
N SER A 106 -22.49 4.13 9.33
CA SER A 106 -22.18 3.22 10.44
C SER A 106 -21.05 3.77 11.32
N VAL A 107 -20.97 3.36 12.58
CA VAL A 107 -19.86 3.71 13.50
C VAL A 107 -18.49 3.38 12.88
N THR A 108 -18.35 2.19 12.28
CA THR A 108 -17.08 1.75 11.68
C THR A 108 -16.67 2.63 10.50
N THR A 109 -17.62 3.01 9.63
CA THR A 109 -17.33 3.92 8.52
C THR A 109 -16.99 5.31 9.00
N PHE A 110 -17.78 5.87 9.93
CA PHE A 110 -17.52 7.22 10.44
C PHE A 110 -16.18 7.28 11.16
N ARG A 111 -15.85 6.29 12.01
CA ARG A 111 -14.53 6.15 12.62
C ARG A 111 -13.41 6.02 11.58
N THR A 112 -13.62 5.29 10.49
CA THR A 112 -12.66 5.21 9.39
C THR A 112 -12.45 6.58 8.73
N LYS A 113 -13.52 7.35 8.51
CA LYS A 113 -13.45 8.72 7.99
C LYS A 113 -12.70 9.68 8.93
N LEU A 114 -12.94 9.59 10.24
CA LEU A 114 -12.23 10.35 11.27
C LEU A 114 -10.74 9.98 11.30
N ASN A 115 -10.41 8.69 11.29
CA ASN A 115 -9.04 8.17 11.27
C ASN A 115 -8.27 8.64 10.03
N VAL A 116 -8.91 8.75 8.85
CA VAL A 116 -8.27 9.33 7.67
C VAL A 116 -8.31 10.87 7.63
N ASN A 117 -8.71 11.53 8.72
CA ASN A 117 -8.96 12.97 8.81
C ASN A 117 -9.73 13.52 7.59
N TRP A 118 -10.83 12.86 7.22
CA TRP A 118 -11.71 13.33 6.15
C TRP A 118 -12.41 14.62 6.59
N PRO A 119 -12.27 15.76 5.88
CA PRO A 119 -12.63 17.08 6.40
C PRO A 119 -14.06 17.17 6.93
N GLN A 120 -15.04 16.64 6.21
CA GLN A 120 -16.45 16.71 6.57
C GLN A 120 -16.79 15.92 7.85
N ALA A 121 -16.09 14.81 8.14
CA ALA A 121 -16.23 14.13 9.43
C ALA A 121 -15.50 14.89 10.55
N MET A 122 -14.32 15.46 10.28
CA MET A 122 -13.62 16.34 11.23
C MET A 122 -14.45 17.58 11.60
N MET A 123 -15.25 18.10 10.66
CA MET A 123 -16.18 19.20 10.89
C MET A 123 -17.30 18.87 11.87
N CYS A 124 -17.64 17.58 12.07
CA CYS A 124 -18.65 17.18 13.06
C CYS A 124 -18.11 17.22 14.50
N LEU A 125 -16.81 17.01 14.69
CA LEU A 125 -16.18 16.92 16.02
C LEU A 125 -16.11 18.24 16.81
N TYR A 126 -16.15 19.37 16.09
CA TYR A 126 -15.89 20.71 16.62
C TYR A 126 -17.09 21.65 16.51
N LEU A 127 -18.28 21.09 16.23
CA LEU A 127 -19.53 21.85 16.21
C LEU A 127 -19.81 22.47 17.59
N SER A 128 -20.41 23.66 17.56
CA SER A 128 -20.97 24.26 18.77
C SER A 128 -22.20 23.48 19.26
N PRO A 129 -22.55 23.54 20.56
CA PRO A 129 -23.60 22.69 21.14
C PRO A 129 -24.96 22.79 20.46
N GLU A 130 -25.34 23.96 19.92
CA GLU A 130 -26.58 24.18 19.17
C GLU A 130 -26.68 23.40 17.85
N HIS A 131 -25.55 22.94 17.32
CA HIS A 131 -25.46 22.09 16.12
C HIS A 131 -25.23 20.61 16.44
N LEU A 132 -25.04 20.25 17.71
CA LEU A 132 -24.91 18.86 18.18
C LEU A 132 -26.25 18.35 18.72
N TRP A 133 -27.08 17.80 17.85
CA TRP A 133 -28.48 17.45 18.15
C TRP A 133 -28.65 16.18 18.98
N ARG A 134 -27.68 15.25 18.91
CA ARG A 134 -27.59 14.03 19.73
C ARG A 134 -26.15 13.49 19.71
N HIS A 135 -25.67 12.89 20.79
CA HIS A 135 -24.31 12.34 20.87
C HIS A 135 -24.22 11.18 21.88
N ASP A 136 -24.86 10.06 21.57
CA ASP A 136 -24.92 8.90 22.48
C ASP A 136 -23.75 7.92 22.32
N ILE A 137 -23.14 7.89 21.13
CA ILE A 137 -22.10 6.94 20.72
C ILE A 137 -20.72 7.52 21.08
N SER A 138 -20.14 6.94 22.12
CA SER A 138 -18.82 7.25 22.68
C SER A 138 -17.64 6.82 21.82
N GLY A 139 -16.50 7.51 21.90
CA GLY A 139 -15.29 7.17 21.13
C GLY A 139 -15.38 7.59 19.66
N LEU A 140 -16.20 8.61 19.37
CA LEU A 140 -16.27 9.37 18.11
C LEU A 140 -16.08 10.89 18.37
N ASP A 141 -15.63 11.23 19.57
CA ASP A 141 -15.27 12.56 20.06
C ASP A 141 -13.88 12.99 19.56
N SER A 142 -13.53 14.27 19.76
CA SER A 142 -12.25 14.85 19.31
C SER A 142 -11.03 14.38 20.11
N GLU A 143 -11.20 13.92 21.35
CA GLU A 143 -10.09 13.43 22.18
C GLU A 143 -9.55 12.09 21.65
N ASN A 144 -10.43 11.25 21.09
CA ASN A 144 -10.08 9.95 20.52
C ASN A 144 -9.64 9.99 19.04
N VAL A 145 -9.66 11.14 18.35
CA VAL A 145 -9.31 11.24 16.92
C VAL A 145 -7.91 11.81 16.71
N PRO A 146 -6.92 11.01 16.25
CA PRO A 146 -5.59 11.51 16.01
C PRO A 146 -5.57 12.45 14.79
N LEU A 147 -5.10 13.69 15.01
CA LEU A 147 -4.79 14.64 13.94
C LEU A 147 -3.43 14.35 13.32
N TYR A 148 -3.36 14.37 11.99
CA TYR A 148 -2.14 14.28 11.21
C TYR A 148 -2.14 15.41 10.16
N HIS A 149 -1.30 16.44 10.31
CA HIS A 149 -1.35 17.65 9.47
C HIS A 149 -1.16 17.34 7.99
N ARG A 150 -0.20 16.50 7.62
CA ARG A 150 0.01 16.09 6.21
C ARG A 150 -1.21 15.36 5.65
N ARG A 151 -1.90 14.54 6.47
CA ARG A 151 -3.15 13.88 6.07
C ARG A 151 -4.26 14.89 5.82
N ILE A 152 -4.48 15.81 6.77
CA ILE A 152 -5.46 16.91 6.65
C ILE A 152 -5.21 17.73 5.39
N VAL A 153 -3.96 18.11 5.08
CA VAL A 153 -3.63 18.83 3.85
C VAL A 153 -4.02 18.03 2.61
N LEU A 154 -3.61 16.76 2.53
CA LEU A 154 -3.84 15.91 1.36
C LEU A 154 -5.33 15.61 1.13
N THR A 155 -6.09 15.29 2.18
CA THR A 155 -7.54 15.00 2.07
C THR A 155 -8.33 16.25 1.73
N THR A 156 -8.03 17.37 2.38
CA THR A 156 -8.65 18.67 2.13
C THR A 156 -8.40 19.16 0.70
N ILE A 157 -7.16 19.10 0.21
CA ILE A 157 -6.84 19.47 -1.18
C ILE A 157 -7.53 18.54 -2.19
N GLY A 158 -7.67 17.25 -1.85
CA GLY A 158 -8.38 16.26 -2.67
C GLY A 158 -9.87 16.58 -2.80
N GLU A 159 -10.56 16.80 -1.67
CA GLU A 159 -12.00 17.11 -1.65
C GLU A 159 -12.29 18.50 -2.25
N ALA A 160 -11.50 19.53 -1.93
CA ALA A 160 -11.61 20.85 -2.57
C ALA A 160 -11.47 20.75 -4.10
N GLY A 161 -10.47 20.01 -4.59
CA GLY A 161 -10.27 19.79 -6.02
C GLY A 161 -11.38 18.96 -6.70
N LYS A 162 -12.09 18.12 -5.94
CA LYS A 162 -13.28 17.40 -6.38
C LYS A 162 -14.49 18.32 -6.44
N HIS A 163 -14.72 19.18 -5.44
CA HIS A 163 -15.78 20.19 -5.46
C HIS A 163 -15.62 21.15 -6.66
N PHE A 164 -14.42 21.64 -6.97
CA PHE A 164 -14.23 22.51 -8.14
C PHE A 164 -14.55 21.79 -9.47
N LYS A 165 -14.24 20.50 -9.59
CA LYS A 165 -14.62 19.68 -10.75
C LYS A 165 -16.13 19.42 -10.82
N LEU A 166 -16.80 19.29 -9.67
CA LEU A 166 -18.26 19.18 -9.60
C LEU A 166 -18.94 20.50 -9.98
N ALA A 167 -18.37 21.66 -9.60
CA ALA A 167 -18.82 22.96 -10.05
C ALA A 167 -18.83 23.05 -11.59
N GLN A 168 -17.71 22.68 -12.23
CA GLN A 168 -17.59 22.68 -13.70
C GLN A 168 -18.63 21.77 -14.36
N LYS A 169 -18.76 20.53 -13.89
CA LYS A 169 -19.73 19.57 -14.43
C LYS A 169 -21.17 20.04 -14.25
N SER A 170 -21.51 20.52 -13.05
CA SER A 170 -22.83 21.07 -12.72
C SER A 170 -23.16 22.32 -13.53
N TRP A 171 -22.16 23.11 -13.94
CA TRP A 171 -22.37 24.26 -14.82
C TRP A 171 -22.70 23.81 -16.24
N GLN A 172 -21.95 22.85 -16.76
CA GLN A 172 -22.13 22.31 -18.12
C GLN A 172 -23.43 21.50 -18.29
N SER A 173 -23.89 20.84 -17.22
CA SER A 173 -25.12 20.04 -17.25
C SER A 173 -26.41 20.85 -17.06
N ASN A 174 -26.33 22.08 -16.55
CA ASN A 174 -27.54 22.86 -16.28
C ASN A 174 -27.97 23.65 -17.52
N THR A 175 -29.08 23.22 -18.14
CA THR A 175 -29.72 23.91 -19.26
C THR A 175 -30.58 25.09 -18.82
N GLU A 176 -30.92 25.17 -17.54
CA GLU A 176 -31.59 26.32 -16.93
C GLU A 176 -30.52 27.30 -16.43
N ASN A 177 -30.72 28.61 -16.62
CA ASN A 177 -29.76 29.66 -16.25
C ASN A 177 -29.52 29.82 -14.72
N ASN A 178 -29.92 28.84 -13.90
CA ASN A 178 -29.76 28.82 -12.45
C ASN A 178 -28.50 28.04 -12.04
N HIS A 179 -27.33 28.68 -12.15
CA HIS A 179 -26.05 28.04 -11.78
C HIS A 179 -25.76 27.98 -10.26
N TYR A 180 -26.80 28.05 -9.40
CA TYR A 180 -26.65 28.07 -7.93
C TYR A 180 -25.87 26.86 -7.39
N SER A 181 -26.17 25.64 -7.83
CA SER A 181 -25.47 24.43 -7.38
C SER A 181 -23.98 24.47 -7.73
N SER A 182 -23.65 24.94 -8.94
CA SER A 182 -22.27 25.12 -9.39
C SER A 182 -21.52 26.15 -8.55
N LYS A 183 -22.18 27.28 -8.23
CA LYS A 183 -21.68 28.30 -7.30
C LYS A 183 -21.46 27.74 -5.89
N LYS A 184 -22.41 26.96 -5.34
CA LYS A 184 -22.29 26.27 -4.03
C LYS A 184 -21.01 25.41 -4.01
N TYR A 185 -20.72 24.65 -5.07
CA TYR A 185 -19.48 23.87 -5.19
C TYR A 185 -18.19 24.70 -5.29
N ILE A 186 -18.20 25.88 -5.91
CA ILE A 186 -17.04 26.80 -5.87
C ILE A 186 -16.78 27.22 -4.42
N VAL A 187 -17.82 27.62 -3.67
CA VAL A 187 -17.67 28.01 -2.26
C VAL A 187 -17.14 26.85 -1.41
N HIS A 188 -17.66 25.63 -1.59
CA HIS A 188 -17.15 24.45 -0.87
C HIS A 188 -15.65 24.23 -1.12
N THR A 189 -15.16 24.47 -2.33
CA THR A 189 -13.71 24.37 -2.66
C THR A 189 -12.85 25.25 -1.73
N PHE A 190 -13.28 26.48 -1.43
CA PHE A 190 -12.56 27.36 -0.51
C PHE A 190 -12.82 27.00 0.95
N ARG A 191 -14.06 26.67 1.31
CA ARG A 191 -14.45 26.32 2.68
C ARG A 191 -13.69 25.10 3.19
N ASP A 192 -13.54 24.06 2.38
CA ASP A 192 -12.74 22.88 2.75
C ASP A 192 -11.31 23.28 3.14
N ILE A 193 -10.63 24.11 2.33
CA ILE A 193 -9.26 24.55 2.62
C ILE A 193 -9.19 25.43 3.87
N LEU A 194 -10.10 26.39 4.02
CA LEU A 194 -10.08 27.31 5.16
C LEU A 194 -10.37 26.61 6.49
N LEU A 195 -11.23 25.59 6.50
CA LEU A 195 -11.47 24.74 7.68
C LEU A 195 -10.31 23.78 7.94
N GLY A 196 -9.72 23.19 6.89
CA GLY A 196 -8.49 22.40 6.98
C GLY A 196 -7.30 23.21 7.53
N TRP A 197 -7.23 24.50 7.19
CA TRP A 197 -6.22 25.43 7.70
C TRP A 197 -6.36 25.64 9.22
N GLN A 198 -7.59 25.83 9.71
CA GLN A 198 -7.86 25.94 11.15
C GLN A 198 -7.50 24.66 11.91
N LEU A 199 -7.81 23.48 11.36
CA LEU A 199 -7.43 22.19 11.96
C LEU A 199 -5.90 22.08 12.18
N ILE A 200 -5.08 22.62 11.27
CA ILE A 200 -3.62 22.63 11.40
C ILE A 200 -3.12 23.72 12.36
N GLN A 201 -3.72 24.92 12.33
CA GLN A 201 -3.27 26.04 13.18
C GLN A 201 -3.74 25.95 14.64
N HIS A 202 -4.89 25.33 14.89
CA HIS A 202 -5.56 25.36 16.19
C HIS A 202 -5.87 23.96 16.76
N GLY A 203 -5.65 22.89 16.00
CA GLY A 203 -6.07 21.53 16.36
C GLY A 203 -7.59 21.32 16.36
N ARG A 204 -8.36 22.33 15.91
CA ARG A 204 -9.83 22.31 15.87
C ARG A 204 -10.34 23.38 14.89
N ILE A 205 -11.60 23.29 14.53
CA ILE A 205 -12.29 24.41 13.85
C ILE A 205 -12.74 25.39 14.92
N VAL A 206 -12.49 26.68 14.69
CA VAL A 206 -12.86 27.80 15.58
C VAL A 206 -13.86 28.75 14.92
N ASP A 207 -13.93 28.74 13.59
CA ASP A 207 -14.82 29.58 12.80
C ASP A 207 -15.34 28.83 11.56
N TYR A 208 -16.60 28.41 11.60
CA TYR A 208 -17.30 27.78 10.47
C TYR A 208 -17.72 28.79 9.37
N GLN A 209 -17.60 30.09 9.65
CA GLN A 209 -17.98 31.20 8.77
C GLN A 209 -16.81 31.75 7.95
N ALA A 210 -15.59 31.22 8.13
CA ALA A 210 -14.36 31.72 7.49
C ALA A 210 -14.38 31.82 5.95
N ALA A 211 -15.34 31.17 5.27
CA ALA A 211 -15.52 31.23 3.83
C ALA A 211 -16.72 32.11 3.38
N ASN A 212 -17.36 32.86 4.29
CA ASN A 212 -18.60 33.56 4.00
C ASN A 212 -18.43 34.78 3.10
N ASP A 213 -17.30 35.48 3.17
CA ASP A 213 -16.98 36.56 2.22
C ASP A 213 -16.97 36.02 0.77
N ILE A 214 -16.32 34.86 0.57
CA ILE A 214 -16.27 34.16 -0.73
C ILE A 214 -17.66 33.63 -1.11
N PHE A 215 -18.46 33.17 -0.15
CA PHE A 215 -19.85 32.78 -0.41
C PHE A 215 -20.66 33.95 -0.97
N HIS A 216 -20.62 35.12 -0.32
CA HIS A 216 -21.36 36.29 -0.78
C HIS A 216 -20.81 36.83 -2.11
N GLU A 217 -19.50 36.82 -2.33
CA GLU A 217 -18.87 37.18 -3.60
C GLU A 217 -19.35 36.28 -4.76
N VAL A 218 -19.22 34.96 -4.61
CA VAL A 218 -19.59 33.99 -5.66
C VAL A 218 -21.10 33.98 -5.93
N MET A 219 -21.94 34.06 -4.88
CA MET A 219 -23.39 34.03 -5.03
C MET A 219 -23.91 35.30 -5.70
N ASN A 220 -23.42 36.48 -5.30
CA ASN A 220 -23.83 37.77 -5.89
C ASN A 220 -23.21 38.08 -7.25
N CYS A 221 -22.21 37.31 -7.70
CA CYS A 221 -21.60 37.47 -9.01
C CYS A 221 -22.64 37.28 -10.14
N GLY A 222 -22.87 38.31 -10.96
CA GLY A 222 -23.85 38.28 -12.05
C GLY A 222 -23.41 37.54 -13.31
N GLU A 223 -22.18 37.05 -13.36
CA GLU A 223 -21.58 36.42 -14.54
C GLU A 223 -22.23 35.06 -14.86
N THR A 224 -22.44 34.81 -16.16
CA THR A 224 -23.09 33.59 -16.69
C THR A 224 -22.15 32.67 -17.47
N ASP A 225 -20.95 33.13 -17.81
CA ASP A 225 -19.93 32.30 -18.47
C ASP A 225 -19.06 31.59 -17.41
N TRP A 226 -18.96 30.26 -17.52
CA TRP A 226 -18.03 29.44 -16.72
C TRP A 226 -16.57 29.91 -16.89
N SER A 227 -16.19 30.46 -18.05
CA SER A 227 -14.81 30.94 -18.28
C SER A 227 -14.41 32.03 -17.29
N TYR A 228 -15.34 32.90 -16.86
CA TYR A 228 -15.11 33.87 -15.80
C TYR A 228 -14.78 33.17 -14.48
N TYR A 229 -15.62 32.24 -14.02
CA TYR A 229 -15.43 31.56 -12.73
C TYR A 229 -14.17 30.69 -12.72
N GLN A 230 -13.82 30.10 -13.86
CA GLN A 230 -12.57 29.38 -14.03
C GLN A 230 -11.37 30.34 -13.99
N ASN A 231 -11.42 31.49 -14.64
CA ASN A 231 -10.29 32.44 -14.63
C ASN A 231 -10.11 33.12 -13.26
N GLU A 232 -11.19 33.45 -12.56
CA GLU A 232 -11.12 34.14 -11.27
C GLU A 232 -10.88 33.14 -10.12
N TYR A 233 -11.83 32.25 -9.87
CA TYR A 233 -11.83 31.42 -8.67
C TYR A 233 -10.87 30.23 -8.74
N TYR A 234 -10.59 29.65 -9.91
CA TYR A 234 -9.58 28.58 -9.99
C TYR A 234 -8.19 29.11 -9.65
N ASN A 235 -7.84 30.31 -10.11
CA ASN A 235 -6.53 30.92 -9.83
C ASN A 235 -6.37 31.24 -8.34
N ARG A 236 -7.42 31.80 -7.69
CA ARG A 236 -7.45 31.98 -6.23
C ARG A 236 -7.34 30.65 -5.48
N TYR A 237 -8.07 29.62 -5.91
CA TYR A 237 -7.99 28.26 -5.35
C TYR A 237 -6.58 27.66 -5.49
N GLN A 238 -5.93 27.75 -6.66
CA GLN A 238 -4.57 27.22 -6.83
C GLN A 238 -3.55 27.96 -5.95
N LYS A 239 -3.70 29.28 -5.77
CA LYS A 239 -2.89 30.04 -4.82
C LYS A 239 -3.08 29.55 -3.39
N LEU A 240 -4.33 29.51 -2.91
CA LEU A 240 -4.65 29.07 -1.55
C LEU A 240 -4.23 27.61 -1.30
N LYS A 241 -4.47 26.72 -2.27
CA LYS A 241 -4.01 25.32 -2.26
C LYS A 241 -2.49 25.22 -2.13
N LYS A 242 -1.73 26.07 -2.83
CA LYS A 242 -0.27 26.09 -2.75
C LYS A 242 0.20 26.57 -1.37
N GLU A 243 -0.38 27.64 -0.85
CA GLU A 243 -0.05 28.20 0.46
C GLU A 243 -0.38 27.21 1.59
N PHE A 244 -1.55 26.56 1.52
CA PHE A 244 -1.96 25.50 2.45
C PHE A 244 -1.09 24.24 2.32
N GLY A 245 -0.75 23.84 1.09
CA GLY A 245 0.20 22.75 0.83
C GLY A 245 1.60 23.01 1.40
N GLN A 246 2.03 24.27 1.44
CA GLN A 246 3.32 24.66 2.02
C GLN A 246 3.39 24.51 3.54
N MET A 247 2.26 24.40 4.25
CA MET A 247 2.24 24.13 5.70
C MET A 247 2.83 22.76 6.08
N VAL A 248 2.96 21.86 5.10
CA VAL A 248 3.54 20.51 5.26
C VAL A 248 4.60 20.21 4.17
N ASP A 249 5.25 21.25 3.63
CA ASP A 249 6.21 21.13 2.51
C ASP A 249 7.30 20.11 2.83
N GLU A 250 7.45 19.12 1.95
CA GLU A 250 8.44 18.04 2.02
C GLU A 250 9.87 18.55 2.20
N LYS A 251 10.19 19.76 1.72
CA LYS A 251 11.51 20.37 1.97
C LYS A 251 11.81 20.58 3.45
N MET A 252 10.78 20.83 4.28
CA MET A 252 10.89 20.89 5.73
C MET A 252 10.95 19.51 6.39
N LEU A 253 10.75 18.41 5.67
CA LEU A 253 10.69 17.04 6.21
C LEU A 253 11.86 16.15 5.72
N VAL A 254 12.41 16.44 4.53
CA VAL A 254 13.44 15.66 3.83
C VAL A 254 14.85 16.18 4.05
N ASN A 255 15.05 17.50 4.04
CA ASN A 255 16.40 18.12 4.06
C ASN A 255 17.07 18.14 5.45
N TRP A 256 16.66 17.25 6.34
CA TRP A 256 17.21 17.14 7.68
C TRP A 256 18.64 16.59 7.62
N LYS A 257 19.59 17.47 7.89
CA LYS A 257 20.91 17.09 8.37
C LYS A 257 20.81 16.99 9.90
N PRO A 258 21.10 15.82 10.50
CA PRO A 258 21.26 15.74 11.94
C PRO A 258 22.31 16.76 12.39
N ASP A 259 22.04 17.44 13.48
CA ASP A 259 23.06 18.27 14.11
C ASP A 259 24.21 17.39 14.61
N HIS A 260 25.42 17.94 14.72
CA HIS A 260 26.58 17.16 15.18
C HIS A 260 26.41 16.59 16.60
N GLU A 261 25.49 17.18 17.39
CA GLU A 261 25.08 16.73 18.72
C GLU A 261 24.26 15.42 18.70
N PHE A 262 23.44 15.18 17.66
CA PHE A 262 22.48 14.07 17.63
C PHE A 262 22.81 13.05 16.53
N LYS A 263 23.18 11.83 16.94
CA LYS A 263 23.32 10.67 16.03
C LYS A 263 21.99 10.23 15.39
N SER A 264 20.85 10.61 15.98
CA SER A 264 19.49 10.29 15.52
C SER A 264 18.81 11.51 14.90
N SER A 265 18.14 11.31 13.76
CA SER A 265 17.29 12.33 13.16
C SER A 265 15.99 12.55 13.96
N VAL A 266 15.47 11.50 14.61
CA VAL A 266 14.30 11.58 15.51
C VAL A 266 14.60 12.42 16.75
N LEU A 267 15.73 12.19 17.42
CA LEU A 267 16.12 13.01 18.58
C LEU A 267 16.45 14.45 18.18
N CYS A 268 17.08 14.65 17.00
CA CYS A 268 17.28 15.99 16.43
C CYS A 268 15.95 16.71 16.16
N PHE A 269 14.92 15.99 15.71
CA PHE A 269 13.58 16.53 15.49
C PHE A 269 12.90 16.93 16.79
N LEU A 270 12.93 16.06 17.79
CA LEU A 270 12.36 16.34 19.11
C LEU A 270 13.06 17.53 19.77
N SER A 271 14.40 17.60 19.76
CA SER A 271 15.16 18.71 20.34
C SER A 271 14.74 20.07 19.79
N ARG A 272 14.57 20.18 18.46
CA ARG A 272 14.14 21.42 17.78
C ARG A 272 12.67 21.80 18.02
N ASN A 273 11.82 20.82 18.34
CA ASN A 273 10.41 21.03 18.67
C ASN A 273 10.16 21.02 20.20
N ASN A 274 11.11 21.53 20.99
CA ASN A 274 11.03 21.61 22.46
C ASN A 274 10.74 20.26 23.17
N ASN A 275 11.07 19.14 22.54
CA ASN A 275 10.79 17.76 22.96
C ASN A 275 9.28 17.41 22.99
N GLN A 276 8.46 18.13 22.23
CA GLN A 276 7.04 17.80 22.03
C GLN A 276 6.92 16.53 21.18
N ILE A 277 6.64 15.39 21.82
CA ILE A 277 6.48 14.09 21.14
C ILE A 277 5.35 14.13 20.09
N ASP A 278 4.27 14.88 20.36
CA ASP A 278 3.15 15.08 19.43
C ASP A 278 3.56 15.75 18.12
N SER A 279 4.66 16.51 18.07
CA SER A 279 5.15 17.07 16.80
C SER A 279 5.52 15.97 15.79
N LEU A 280 5.94 14.77 16.24
CA LEU A 280 6.16 13.61 15.36
C LEU A 280 4.84 13.15 14.73
N ARG A 281 3.77 13.08 15.54
CA ARG A 281 2.43 12.71 15.09
C ARG A 281 1.85 13.75 14.13
N LEU A 282 1.80 15.00 14.57
CA LEU A 282 1.18 16.10 13.84
C LEU A 282 1.90 16.38 12.51
N VAL A 283 3.23 16.50 12.50
CA VAL A 283 3.99 16.96 11.33
C VAL A 283 4.38 15.83 10.38
N LEU A 284 4.78 14.67 10.91
CA LEU A 284 5.30 13.54 10.12
C LEU A 284 4.28 12.39 9.96
N SER A 285 3.02 12.59 10.37
CA SER A 285 1.99 11.55 10.38
C SER A 285 2.48 10.25 11.06
N LEU A 286 3.21 10.34 12.17
CA LEU A 286 3.68 9.15 12.89
C LEU A 286 2.64 8.69 13.91
N LEU A 287 2.48 7.37 14.07
CA LEU A 287 1.73 6.81 15.19
C LEU A 287 2.62 6.93 16.44
N VAL A 288 2.10 7.57 17.48
CA VAL A 288 2.78 7.77 18.77
C VAL A 288 1.91 7.18 19.88
N GLN A 289 2.46 6.26 20.67
CA GLN A 289 1.77 5.56 21.76
C GLN A 289 2.59 5.73 23.05
N SER A 290 2.00 6.28 24.11
CA SER A 290 2.63 6.34 25.44
C SER A 290 2.62 4.98 26.15
N HIS A 291 3.67 4.66 26.91
CA HIS A 291 3.72 3.42 27.69
C HIS A 291 2.77 3.46 28.90
N PRO A 292 1.85 2.48 29.04
CA PRO A 292 0.80 2.53 30.07
C PRO A 292 1.31 2.42 31.51
N ARG A 293 2.59 2.05 31.71
CA ARG A 293 3.21 1.85 33.04
C ARG A 293 4.51 2.63 33.26
N ILE A 294 5.01 3.36 32.26
CA ILE A 294 6.34 3.99 32.30
C ILE A 294 6.21 5.40 31.73
N ASP A 295 6.18 6.37 32.63
CA ASP A 295 6.02 7.76 32.25
C ASP A 295 7.21 8.27 31.41
N GLY A 296 6.91 9.07 30.39
CA GLY A 296 7.89 9.58 29.41
C GLY A 296 8.41 8.57 28.37
N LEU A 297 7.94 7.32 28.35
CA LEU A 297 8.33 6.32 27.35
C LEU A 297 7.27 6.22 26.24
N TYR A 298 7.70 6.32 24.97
CA TYR A 298 6.81 6.33 23.82
C TYR A 298 7.26 5.36 22.73
N HIS A 299 6.32 4.58 22.17
CA HIS A 299 6.50 3.91 20.89
C HIS A 299 6.13 4.86 19.75
N VAL A 300 6.98 4.91 18.73
CA VAL A 300 6.80 5.72 17.51
C VAL A 300 6.99 4.82 16.29
N THR A 301 6.01 4.81 15.39
CA THR A 301 6.06 4.05 14.14
C THR A 301 5.37 4.81 13.00
N ARG A 302 5.55 4.39 11.75
CA ARG A 302 4.92 5.07 10.60
C ARG A 302 3.48 4.65 10.39
N THR A 303 2.66 5.56 9.87
CA THR A 303 1.39 5.24 9.22
C THR A 303 1.59 5.08 7.71
N GLN A 304 0.51 4.90 6.95
CA GLN A 304 0.57 4.81 5.48
C GLN A 304 0.87 6.17 4.81
N GLU A 305 0.70 7.26 5.56
CA GLU A 305 0.71 8.66 5.12
C GLU A 305 1.91 9.44 5.69
N SER A 306 2.79 8.77 6.44
CA SER A 306 4.08 9.34 6.85
C SER A 306 4.95 9.57 5.61
N PRO A 307 5.65 10.71 5.49
CA PRO A 307 6.55 10.99 4.37
C PRO A 307 7.75 10.03 4.41
N VAL A 308 7.71 8.98 3.59
CA VAL A 308 8.75 7.94 3.46
C VAL A 308 10.11 8.50 2.99
N GLU A 309 10.09 9.70 2.42
CA GLU A 309 11.21 10.57 2.07
C GLU A 309 11.90 11.23 3.28
N SER A 310 11.24 11.31 4.44
CA SER A 310 11.82 11.88 5.66
C SER A 310 12.70 10.88 6.38
N LYS A 311 13.95 11.28 6.69
CA LYS A 311 14.87 10.45 7.48
C LYS A 311 14.31 10.07 8.85
N VAL A 312 13.52 10.95 9.46
CA VAL A 312 12.87 10.69 10.76
C VAL A 312 11.92 9.50 10.63
N VAL A 313 11.08 9.50 9.59
CA VAL A 313 10.14 8.43 9.27
C VAL A 313 10.85 7.14 8.87
N VAL A 314 11.96 7.21 8.10
CA VAL A 314 12.77 6.03 7.76
C VAL A 314 13.38 5.41 9.02
N GLU A 315 13.90 6.22 9.94
CA GLU A 315 14.58 5.79 11.15
C GLU A 315 13.64 5.10 12.17
N CYS A 316 12.41 5.61 12.35
CA CYS A 316 11.40 5.00 13.23
C CYS A 316 10.35 4.14 12.51
N GLY A 317 10.46 3.94 11.19
CA GLY A 317 9.37 3.45 10.35
C GLY A 317 8.93 2.00 10.55
N ASN A 318 9.68 1.23 11.33
CA ASN A 318 9.35 -0.14 11.74
C ASN A 318 9.14 -0.27 13.27
N GLY A 319 9.02 0.85 13.98
CA GLY A 319 8.89 0.90 15.44
C GLY A 319 10.17 1.38 16.14
N MET A 320 10.02 2.36 17.03
CA MET A 320 11.09 2.91 17.87
C MET A 320 10.53 3.26 19.25
N ILE A 321 11.26 2.92 20.31
CA ILE A 321 10.96 3.31 21.69
C ILE A 321 11.86 4.47 22.10
N ILE A 322 11.25 5.57 22.53
CA ILE A 322 11.91 6.83 22.91
C ILE A 322 11.59 7.12 24.38
N ASP A 323 12.62 7.35 25.18
CA ASP A 323 12.50 7.96 26.51
C ASP A 323 12.71 9.48 26.34
N ILE A 324 11.59 10.23 26.37
CA ILE A 324 11.61 11.68 26.11
C ILE A 324 12.26 12.46 27.26
N LEU A 325 12.13 11.95 28.49
CA LEU A 325 12.65 12.59 29.70
C LEU A 325 14.19 12.55 29.72
N ASN A 326 14.76 11.42 29.31
CA ASN A 326 16.20 11.23 29.18
C ASN A 326 16.74 11.58 27.78
N LYS A 327 15.88 11.97 26.83
CA LYS A 327 16.19 12.26 25.42
C LYS A 327 16.99 11.15 24.73
N LYS A 328 16.58 9.89 24.92
CA LYS A 328 17.29 8.70 24.45
C LYS A 328 16.38 7.78 23.64
N ILE A 329 16.95 7.13 22.64
CA ILE A 329 16.32 5.97 22.02
C ILE A 329 16.58 4.77 22.94
N VAL A 330 15.51 4.22 23.50
CA VAL A 330 15.53 3.01 24.32
C VAL A 330 15.58 1.77 23.42
N CYS A 331 14.97 1.84 22.24
CA CYS A 331 14.97 0.76 21.27
C CYS A 331 14.67 1.30 19.87
N ALA A 332 15.30 0.74 18.85
CA ALA A 332 14.94 0.98 17.46
C ALA A 332 14.86 -0.35 16.73
N ALA A 333 13.71 -0.64 16.13
CA ALA A 333 13.64 -1.65 15.08
C ALA A 333 14.40 -1.14 13.85
N MET A 334 14.89 -2.07 13.05
CA MET A 334 15.66 -1.78 11.84
C MET A 334 14.98 -0.71 10.96
N PRO A 335 15.70 0.27 10.37
CA PRO A 335 15.07 1.33 9.60
C PRO A 335 14.28 0.78 8.41
N MET A 336 13.24 1.52 8.00
CA MET A 336 12.39 1.12 6.89
C MET A 336 13.22 0.91 5.62
N ALA A 337 13.08 -0.26 5.00
CA ALA A 337 13.72 -0.54 3.71
C ALA A 337 13.14 0.37 2.63
N MET A 338 13.99 1.09 1.91
CA MET A 338 13.57 1.99 0.82
C MET A 338 13.69 1.31 -0.54
N LEU A 339 12.78 1.58 -1.46
CA LEU A 339 12.87 1.07 -2.83
C LEU A 339 14.16 1.57 -3.49
N LEU A 340 14.99 0.66 -4.01
CA LEU A 340 16.17 1.03 -4.79
C LEU A 340 15.77 1.92 -5.98
N GLY A 341 16.46 3.06 -6.13
CA GLY A 341 16.17 4.05 -7.16
C GLY A 341 15.03 5.03 -6.84
N SER A 342 14.33 4.87 -5.70
CA SER A 342 13.43 5.91 -5.21
C SER A 342 14.18 7.20 -4.89
N HIS A 343 13.51 8.35 -5.00
CA HIS A 343 14.09 9.65 -4.66
C HIS A 343 14.45 9.78 -3.16
N CYS A 344 13.83 8.94 -2.31
CA CYS A 344 14.11 8.80 -0.89
C CYS A 344 15.38 8.01 -0.61
N ALA A 345 15.69 7.02 -1.46
CA ALA A 345 16.83 6.15 -1.25
C ALA A 345 18.12 6.98 -1.20
N PRO A 346 18.98 6.80 -0.18
CA PRO A 346 20.27 7.46 -0.16
C PRO A 346 21.04 7.08 -1.43
N LYS A 347 21.74 8.05 -2.00
CA LYS A 347 22.71 7.80 -3.08
C LYS A 347 23.86 6.96 -2.52
N LEU A 348 23.64 5.66 -2.42
CA LEU A 348 24.64 4.71 -1.99
C LEU A 348 25.80 4.76 -2.97
N ASN A 349 26.99 5.02 -2.43
CA ASN A 349 28.22 4.85 -3.16
C ASN A 349 28.51 3.35 -3.15
N PHE A 350 27.95 2.61 -4.11
CA PHE A 350 28.03 1.15 -4.28
C PHE A 350 29.45 0.65 -4.64
N LYS A 351 30.48 1.17 -3.96
CA LYS A 351 31.88 0.75 -4.03
C LYS A 351 32.28 -0.17 -2.88
N GLU A 352 31.43 -0.33 -1.88
CA GLU A 352 31.55 -1.35 -0.85
C GLU A 352 30.67 -2.54 -1.22
N ASN A 353 31.14 -3.75 -0.97
CA ASN A 353 30.33 -4.97 -1.10
C ASN A 353 29.08 -4.83 -0.24
N VAL A 354 27.92 -5.15 -0.80
CA VAL A 354 26.63 -5.07 -0.10
C VAL A 354 26.17 -6.49 0.22
N ASP A 355 25.73 -6.70 1.46
CA ASP A 355 25.13 -7.96 1.87
C ASP A 355 23.72 -8.05 1.27
N VAL A 356 23.47 -9.14 0.54
CA VAL A 356 22.19 -9.39 -0.12
C VAL A 356 21.45 -10.49 0.60
N ILE A 357 20.19 -10.21 0.95
CA ILE A 357 19.34 -11.12 1.71
C ILE A 357 18.01 -11.28 0.95
N PRO A 358 17.78 -12.40 0.26
CA PRO A 358 16.47 -12.74 -0.28
C PRO A 358 15.40 -12.79 0.82
N GLU A 359 14.32 -12.04 0.67
CA GLU A 359 13.20 -12.05 1.61
C GLU A 359 12.16 -13.06 1.16
N LEU A 360 11.92 -14.07 2.01
CA LEU A 360 10.94 -15.12 1.76
C LEU A 360 9.53 -14.55 1.68
N ARG A 361 8.74 -15.07 0.73
CA ARG A 361 7.32 -14.82 0.58
C ARG A 361 6.54 -15.47 1.73
N SER A 362 6.53 -14.84 2.90
CA SER A 362 5.52 -15.11 3.93
C SER A 362 4.43 -14.05 3.86
N GLU A 363 3.17 -14.48 3.80
CA GLU A 363 2.01 -13.57 3.88
C GLU A 363 1.96 -12.79 5.22
N LEU A 364 2.72 -13.25 6.23
CA LEU A 364 2.77 -12.69 7.58
C LEU A 364 4.20 -12.70 8.17
N SER A 365 4.97 -11.65 7.90
CA SER A 365 6.23 -11.33 8.61
C SER A 365 5.93 -10.43 9.81
N PHE A 366 6.31 -10.83 11.02
CA PHE A 366 6.21 -10.00 12.22
C PHE A 366 7.59 -9.49 12.63
N TYR A 367 7.71 -8.18 12.78
CA TYR A 367 8.86 -7.53 13.37
C TYR A 367 8.61 -7.41 14.87
N ILE A 368 9.44 -8.08 15.67
CA ILE A 368 9.35 -8.10 17.14
C ILE A 368 10.70 -7.62 17.67
N THR A 369 10.69 -6.58 18.51
CA THR A 369 11.92 -6.07 19.12
C THR A 369 11.90 -6.27 20.63
N LEU A 370 12.90 -6.99 21.11
CA LEU A 370 13.18 -7.21 22.51
C LEU A 370 14.11 -6.11 23.02
N TYR A 371 13.73 -5.45 24.13
CA TYR A 371 14.55 -4.42 24.75
C TYR A 371 14.50 -4.48 26.28
N CYS A 372 15.67 -4.31 26.92
CA CYS A 372 15.74 -4.10 28.36
C CYS A 372 15.55 -2.61 28.71
N PHE A 373 14.75 -2.31 29.72
CA PHE A 373 14.61 -0.97 30.29
C PHE A 373 14.41 -1.06 31.81
N ARG A 374 15.21 -0.30 32.59
CA ARG A 374 15.19 -0.34 34.08
C ARG A 374 15.25 -1.76 34.68
N GLY A 375 15.99 -2.67 34.04
CA GLY A 375 16.16 -4.07 34.47
C GLY A 375 15.04 -5.03 34.07
N GLY A 376 13.96 -4.55 33.45
CA GLY A 376 12.91 -5.40 32.88
C GLY A 376 13.10 -5.61 31.38
N TRP A 377 12.82 -6.81 30.88
CA TRP A 377 12.73 -7.10 29.43
C TRP A 377 11.31 -6.87 28.91
N TYR A 378 11.20 -6.22 27.76
CA TYR A 378 9.95 -5.84 27.11
C TYR A 378 9.98 -6.21 25.63
N VAL A 379 8.78 -6.42 25.07
CA VAL A 379 8.58 -6.87 23.69
C VAL A 379 7.63 -5.89 23.00
N THR A 380 8.14 -5.18 21.99
CA THR A 380 7.33 -4.35 21.09
C THR A 380 7.21 -5.04 19.73
N SER A 381 6.10 -4.85 19.03
CA SER A 381 6.02 -5.10 17.59
C SER A 381 6.20 -3.79 16.82
N LYS A 382 6.16 -3.86 15.49
CA LYS A 382 6.16 -2.67 14.63
C LYS A 382 5.03 -1.68 14.92
N ASP A 383 3.86 -2.17 15.35
CA ASP A 383 2.62 -1.38 15.46
C ASP A 383 2.08 -1.29 16.91
N HIS A 384 2.64 -2.08 17.84
CA HIS A 384 2.22 -2.12 19.24
C HIS A 384 3.42 -2.11 20.20
N LEU A 385 3.41 -1.14 21.12
CA LEU A 385 4.40 -0.97 22.18
C LEU A 385 4.54 -2.17 23.13
N ASP A 386 3.43 -2.84 23.43
CA ASP A 386 3.39 -4.10 24.16
C ASP A 386 2.80 -5.17 23.25
N ALA A 387 3.69 -6.03 22.73
CA ALA A 387 3.35 -7.15 21.88
C ALA A 387 3.41 -8.49 22.63
N SER A 388 3.54 -8.51 23.97
CA SER A 388 3.64 -9.77 24.73
C SER A 388 2.46 -10.71 24.45
N ASN A 389 1.26 -10.15 24.28
CA ASN A 389 0.04 -10.89 23.95
C ASN A 389 -0.08 -11.27 22.47
N MET A 390 0.63 -10.59 21.56
CA MET A 390 0.70 -11.03 20.15
C MET A 390 1.55 -12.27 20.01
N VAL A 391 2.52 -12.43 20.90
CA VAL A 391 3.40 -13.60 20.95
C VAL A 391 2.87 -14.62 21.95
N CYS A 392 1.72 -15.21 21.60
CA CYS A 392 1.00 -16.19 22.42
C CYS A 392 1.85 -17.42 22.78
N GLY A 393 2.45 -17.43 23.98
CA GLY A 393 2.97 -18.62 24.63
C GLY A 393 4.19 -18.38 25.50
N GLU A 394 4.36 -19.22 26.53
CA GLU A 394 5.64 -19.40 27.26
C GLU A 394 6.78 -19.67 26.26
N THR A 395 6.45 -20.39 25.18
CA THR A 395 7.29 -20.74 24.03
C THR A 395 8.14 -19.61 23.46
N PHE A 396 7.73 -18.34 23.46
CA PHE A 396 8.61 -17.26 22.96
C PHE A 396 9.71 -16.89 23.93
N TRP A 397 9.36 -16.72 25.21
CA TRP A 397 10.33 -16.41 26.25
C TRP A 397 11.29 -17.59 26.47
N ASP A 398 10.78 -18.82 26.29
CA ASP A 398 11.58 -20.05 26.26
C ASP A 398 12.50 -20.13 25.03
N VAL A 399 11.99 -19.84 23.82
CA VAL A 399 12.78 -19.90 22.56
C VAL A 399 13.86 -18.83 22.51
N ILE A 400 13.60 -17.61 22.98
CA ILE A 400 14.62 -16.55 23.03
C ILE A 400 15.52 -16.70 24.26
N GLN A 401 15.18 -17.59 25.21
CA GLN A 401 15.91 -17.80 26.47
C GLN A 401 16.20 -16.49 27.19
N VAL A 402 15.22 -15.59 27.32
CA VAL A 402 15.50 -14.19 27.75
C VAL A 402 16.14 -14.12 29.15
N ASN A 403 15.86 -15.08 30.02
CA ASN A 403 16.49 -15.21 31.34
C ASN A 403 18.00 -15.54 31.30
N ASN A 404 18.53 -15.93 30.14
CA ASN A 404 19.95 -16.20 29.89
C ASN A 404 20.66 -15.04 29.16
N ILE A 405 19.96 -13.95 28.82
CA ILE A 405 20.60 -12.77 28.23
C ILE A 405 21.44 -12.07 29.30
N ASP A 406 22.72 -11.91 29.00
CA ASP A 406 23.75 -11.36 29.88
C ASP A 406 23.39 -9.94 30.36
N GLU A 407 23.67 -9.63 31.63
CA GLU A 407 23.49 -8.27 32.17
C GLU A 407 24.31 -7.24 31.37
N GLN A 408 25.45 -7.66 30.81
CA GLN A 408 26.30 -6.82 29.96
C GLN A 408 25.62 -6.38 28.65
N ASP A 409 24.62 -7.14 28.18
CA ASP A 409 23.87 -6.84 26.96
C ASP A 409 22.57 -6.06 27.22
N GLN A 410 22.31 -5.61 28.46
CA GLN A 410 21.14 -4.78 28.79
C GLN A 410 21.13 -3.41 28.09
N ASP A 411 22.27 -2.89 27.60
CA ASP A 411 22.31 -1.68 26.77
C ASP A 411 22.00 -1.94 25.28
N LYS A 412 21.74 -3.21 24.89
CA LYS A 412 21.37 -3.61 23.54
C LYS A 412 19.85 -3.80 23.38
N CYS A 413 19.41 -3.78 22.12
CA CYS A 413 18.08 -4.19 21.68
C CYS A 413 18.23 -5.20 20.55
N PHE A 414 17.38 -6.21 20.54
CA PHE A 414 17.42 -7.31 19.59
C PHE A 414 16.12 -7.31 18.78
N THR A 415 16.20 -6.94 17.50
CA THR A 415 15.06 -7.03 16.57
C THR A 415 15.10 -8.40 15.90
N PHE A 416 14.06 -9.18 16.14
CA PHE A 416 13.81 -10.45 15.51
C PHE A 416 12.77 -10.28 14.41
N VAL A 417 12.97 -10.97 13.29
CA VAL A 417 11.92 -11.20 12.30
C VAL A 417 11.37 -12.60 12.51
N PHE A 418 10.07 -12.68 12.62
CA PHE A 418 9.32 -13.92 12.78
C PHE A 418 8.46 -14.14 11.54
N HIS A 419 8.81 -15.14 10.74
CA HIS A 419 8.04 -15.55 9.57
C HIS A 419 7.04 -16.63 9.99
N LEU A 420 5.73 -16.32 9.98
CA LEU A 420 4.70 -17.34 10.12
C LEU A 420 4.54 -18.10 8.80
N ASN A 421 5.26 -19.22 8.67
CA ASN A 421 5.10 -20.18 7.57
C ASN A 421 3.86 -21.07 7.80
N GLY A 422 2.69 -20.43 7.78
CA GLY A 422 1.37 -21.07 7.85
C GLY A 422 0.99 -21.64 9.22
N PHE A 423 -0.31 -21.88 9.42
CA PHE A 423 -0.91 -22.32 10.68
C PHE A 423 -0.55 -23.75 11.15
N ARG A 424 0.38 -24.47 10.51
CA ARG A 424 0.53 -25.93 10.68
C ARG A 424 1.96 -26.51 10.76
N SER A 425 3.01 -25.70 10.91
CA SER A 425 4.38 -26.24 10.98
C SER A 425 5.05 -26.03 12.34
N ALA A 426 5.79 -27.06 12.80
CA ALA A 426 6.75 -26.98 13.91
C ALA A 426 8.05 -26.22 13.51
N LEU A 427 7.95 -25.33 12.52
CA LEU A 427 9.06 -24.60 11.89
C LEU A 427 8.96 -23.08 12.08
N ASN A 428 8.07 -22.64 12.99
CA ASN A 428 8.04 -21.26 13.49
C ASN A 428 9.41 -20.91 14.08
N LYS A 429 10.21 -20.15 13.33
CA LYS A 429 11.56 -19.74 13.69
C LYS A 429 11.64 -18.24 13.87
N PHE A 430 12.24 -17.82 14.97
CA PHE A 430 12.67 -16.45 15.19
C PHE A 430 14.07 -16.29 14.65
N TYR A 431 14.26 -15.26 13.83
CA TYR A 431 15.55 -14.97 13.22
C TYR A 431 16.04 -13.61 13.73
N LEU A 432 17.24 -13.54 14.31
CA LEU A 432 17.81 -12.26 14.72
C LEU A 432 18.18 -11.46 13.47
N PHE A 433 17.49 -10.34 13.26
CA PHE A 433 17.55 -9.56 12.03
C PHE A 433 18.46 -8.34 12.17
N SER A 434 18.26 -7.55 13.23
CA SER A 434 19.14 -6.43 13.57
C SER A 434 19.36 -6.33 15.07
N THR A 435 20.55 -5.90 15.47
CA THR A 435 20.88 -5.57 16.85
C THR A 435 21.21 -4.08 16.91
N PHE A 436 20.65 -3.37 17.89
CA PHE A 436 20.82 -1.93 18.07
C PHE A 436 21.43 -1.64 19.44
N ASN A 437 22.53 -0.90 19.44
CA ASN A 437 23.20 -0.45 20.66
C ASN A 437 22.65 0.91 21.12
N LYS A 438 22.02 0.96 22.31
CA LYS A 438 21.42 2.18 22.87
C LYS A 438 22.47 3.23 23.23
N SER A 439 23.61 2.78 23.79
CA SER A 439 24.69 3.68 24.23
C SER A 439 25.32 4.42 23.05
N ASP A 440 25.46 3.74 21.91
CA ASP A 440 26.01 4.31 20.68
C ASP A 440 25.00 4.91 19.72
N ASN A 441 23.70 4.62 19.86
CA ASN A 441 22.68 4.88 18.86
C ASN A 441 23.08 4.37 17.46
N LYS A 442 23.45 3.08 17.38
CA LYS A 442 23.95 2.43 16.15
C LYS A 442 23.50 0.99 16.06
N TYR A 443 23.25 0.53 14.84
CA TYR A 443 23.14 -0.89 14.55
C TYR A 443 24.51 -1.55 14.58
N ILE A 444 24.55 -2.78 15.08
CA ILE A 444 25.76 -3.60 15.20
C ILE A 444 25.54 -4.96 14.51
N GLU A 445 26.62 -5.73 14.36
CA GLU A 445 26.58 -7.05 13.73
C GLU A 445 25.82 -8.05 14.60
N CYS A 446 24.99 -8.88 13.96
CA CYS A 446 24.13 -9.84 14.64
C CYS A 446 24.84 -11.17 14.95
N GLN A 447 25.85 -11.53 14.16
CA GLN A 447 26.54 -12.83 14.23
C GLN A 447 27.08 -13.18 15.63
N PRO A 448 27.76 -12.27 16.38
CA PRO A 448 28.26 -12.59 17.72
C PRO A 448 27.14 -12.96 18.70
N TYR A 449 25.94 -12.39 18.55
CA TYR A 449 24.80 -12.65 19.42
C TYR A 449 24.09 -13.96 19.08
N THR A 450 24.03 -14.33 17.81
CA THR A 450 23.49 -15.63 17.39
C THR A 450 24.41 -16.78 17.79
N GLU A 451 25.73 -16.57 17.77
CA GLU A 451 26.70 -17.52 18.31
C GLU A 451 26.62 -17.60 19.85
N LYS A 452 26.52 -16.45 20.56
CA LYS A 452 26.43 -16.38 22.02
C LYS A 452 25.16 -17.04 22.58
N TYR A 453 24.00 -16.80 21.96
CA TYR A 453 22.70 -17.22 22.48
C TYR A 453 22.07 -18.42 21.75
N GLY A 454 22.74 -18.98 20.74
CA GLY A 454 22.21 -20.08 19.93
C GLY A 454 20.97 -19.72 19.09
N TRP A 455 20.65 -18.42 18.97
CA TRP A 455 19.56 -17.94 18.14
C TRP A 455 19.86 -18.17 16.66
N ALA A 456 18.83 -18.47 15.86
CA ALA A 456 18.99 -18.45 14.41
C ALA A 456 19.27 -17.01 13.95
N LEU A 457 20.37 -16.80 13.23
CA LEU A 457 20.61 -15.56 12.50
C LEU A 457 19.59 -15.43 11.37
N PHE A 458 19.15 -14.21 11.03
CA PHE A 458 18.47 -13.97 9.76
C PHE A 458 19.46 -14.03 8.59
N GLN A 459 19.94 -15.25 8.37
CA GLN A 459 20.34 -15.75 7.07
C GLN A 459 19.15 -16.57 6.54
N PRO A 460 18.86 -16.58 5.23
CA PRO A 460 17.88 -17.52 4.67
C PRO A 460 18.34 -18.94 4.98
N SER A 461 17.74 -19.62 5.96
CA SER A 461 18.37 -20.81 6.55
C SER A 461 18.13 -22.09 5.71
N VAL A 462 18.85 -22.20 4.58
CA VAL A 462 19.61 -23.33 3.96
C VAL A 462 19.06 -24.78 3.99
N ASN A 463 18.18 -25.18 4.91
CA ASN A 463 17.94 -26.58 5.28
C ASN A 463 16.52 -27.11 4.99
N LEU A 464 15.74 -26.46 4.11
CA LEU A 464 14.36 -26.91 3.79
C LEU A 464 14.21 -27.75 2.51
N LEU A 465 15.26 -27.93 1.72
CA LEU A 465 15.24 -28.75 0.48
C LEU A 465 16.42 -29.74 0.37
N LYS A 466 17.00 -30.21 1.48
CA LYS A 466 17.99 -31.30 1.48
C LYS A 466 17.32 -32.69 1.37
N SER A 467 16.54 -32.89 0.31
CA SER A 467 16.15 -34.22 -0.19
C SER A 467 16.44 -34.32 -1.69
N SER A 468 17.52 -35.06 -2.01
CA SER A 468 17.99 -35.42 -3.35
C SER A 468 18.28 -34.27 -4.35
N SER A 469 19.57 -33.94 -4.45
CA SER A 469 20.26 -33.54 -5.69
C SER A 469 19.70 -32.38 -6.52
N SER A 470 19.99 -31.13 -6.13
CA SER A 470 20.95 -30.28 -6.88
C SER A 470 21.16 -28.90 -6.21
N VAL A 471 22.25 -28.26 -6.63
CA VAL A 471 22.90 -27.05 -6.09
C VAL A 471 21.97 -25.84 -5.95
N TYR A 472 21.73 -25.39 -4.70
CA TYR A 472 21.76 -23.97 -4.28
C TYR A 472 22.04 -23.91 -2.77
N GLU A 473 23.26 -23.52 -2.37
CA GLU A 473 23.57 -23.17 -0.98
C GLU A 473 23.48 -21.65 -0.85
N ASP A 474 22.31 -21.16 -0.43
CA ASP A 474 22.00 -19.73 -0.29
C ASP A 474 22.72 -19.11 0.93
N GLU A 475 24.03 -18.89 0.79
CA GLU A 475 24.78 -17.97 1.65
C GLU A 475 24.29 -16.52 1.49
N VAL A 476 24.68 -15.62 2.41
CA VAL A 476 24.53 -14.16 2.20
C VAL A 476 25.35 -13.77 0.98
N VAL A 477 24.68 -13.59 -0.16
CA VAL A 477 25.35 -13.26 -1.41
C VAL A 477 25.96 -11.87 -1.27
N LYS A 478 27.28 -11.77 -1.43
CA LYS A 478 27.97 -10.47 -1.48
C LYS A 478 28.08 -10.02 -2.93
N VAL A 479 27.34 -8.97 -3.27
CA VAL A 479 27.42 -8.32 -4.58
C VAL A 479 28.32 -7.10 -4.53
N ALA A 480 29.05 -6.85 -5.61
CA ALA A 480 29.98 -5.73 -5.71
C ALA A 480 29.25 -4.39 -5.92
N ASN A 481 28.01 -4.39 -6.39
CA ASN A 481 27.20 -3.19 -6.64
C ASN A 481 25.69 -3.48 -6.79
N ALA A 482 24.89 -2.42 -6.91
CA ALA A 482 23.44 -2.50 -7.09
C ALA A 482 23.00 -3.16 -8.40
N ASP A 483 23.75 -3.01 -9.49
CA ASP A 483 23.35 -3.58 -10.79
C ASP A 483 23.41 -5.11 -10.74
N GLN A 484 24.44 -5.67 -10.07
CA GLN A 484 24.52 -7.09 -9.75
C GLN A 484 23.38 -7.55 -8.83
N ALA A 485 22.99 -6.72 -7.85
CA ALA A 485 21.83 -7.02 -7.01
C ALA A 485 20.51 -7.07 -7.81
N ILE A 486 20.29 -6.12 -8.72
CA ILE A 486 19.13 -6.10 -9.62
C ILE A 486 19.15 -7.34 -10.53
N THR A 487 20.31 -7.69 -11.10
CA THR A 487 20.47 -8.92 -11.89
C THR A 487 20.10 -10.15 -11.06
N TYR A 488 20.59 -10.25 -9.82
CA TYR A 488 20.29 -11.38 -8.93
C TYR A 488 18.83 -11.41 -8.44
N SER A 489 18.18 -10.26 -8.20
CA SER A 489 16.73 -10.24 -7.91
C SER A 489 15.87 -10.77 -9.06
N ASN A 490 16.38 -10.68 -10.30
CA ASN A 490 15.74 -11.25 -11.48
C ASN A 490 16.08 -12.75 -11.70
N THR A 491 16.99 -13.34 -10.90
CA THR A 491 17.22 -14.80 -10.86
C THR A 491 16.53 -15.48 -9.67
N LEU A 492 15.88 -14.73 -8.78
CA LEU A 492 15.11 -15.29 -7.67
C LEU A 492 13.85 -16.01 -8.17
N ASN A 493 13.53 -17.12 -7.52
CA ASN A 493 12.26 -17.83 -7.69
C ASN A 493 11.10 -17.02 -7.05
N PRO A 494 10.10 -16.56 -7.82
CA PRO A 494 9.02 -15.72 -7.32
C PRO A 494 7.92 -16.48 -6.56
N THR A 495 7.97 -17.82 -6.47
CA THR A 495 7.14 -18.56 -5.50
C THR A 495 7.67 -18.41 -4.08
N LEU A 496 9.00 -18.43 -3.94
CA LEU A 496 9.71 -18.46 -2.66
C LEU A 496 10.07 -17.07 -2.15
N TYR A 497 10.38 -16.11 -3.03
CA TYR A 497 10.91 -14.80 -2.65
C TYR A 497 10.08 -13.65 -3.22
N SER A 498 9.75 -12.66 -2.38
CA SER A 498 9.02 -11.45 -2.80
C SER A 498 9.94 -10.31 -3.21
N CYS A 499 11.10 -10.20 -2.54
CA CYS A 499 12.05 -9.12 -2.74
C CYS A 499 13.45 -9.50 -2.25
N LEU A 500 14.39 -8.61 -2.53
CA LEU A 500 15.79 -8.67 -2.16
C LEU A 500 16.11 -7.52 -1.22
N LEU A 501 16.54 -7.80 0.00
CA LEU A 501 17.01 -6.78 0.94
C LEU A 501 18.51 -6.55 0.77
N LEU A 502 18.88 -5.31 0.46
CA LEU A 502 20.26 -4.84 0.39
C LEU A 502 20.64 -4.18 1.70
N ARG A 503 21.53 -4.82 2.47
CA ARG A 503 22.04 -4.28 3.73
C ARG A 503 23.38 -3.59 3.55
N SER A 504 23.40 -2.28 3.81
CA SER A 504 24.63 -1.51 3.99
C SER A 504 24.79 -1.08 5.46
N LYS A 505 25.95 -0.51 5.81
CA LYS A 505 26.22 0.01 7.16
C LYS A 505 25.29 1.14 7.61
N THR A 506 24.65 1.84 6.67
CA THR A 506 23.91 3.11 6.94
C THR A 506 22.47 3.11 6.45
N ALA A 507 22.08 2.16 5.60
CA ALA A 507 20.77 2.10 4.98
C ALA A 507 20.44 0.68 4.53
N ILE A 508 19.15 0.40 4.44
CA ILE A 508 18.65 -0.84 3.87
C ILE A 508 17.71 -0.49 2.73
N LEU A 509 17.93 -1.12 1.59
CA LEU A 509 17.06 -0.98 0.43
C LEU A 509 16.34 -2.29 0.19
N TYR A 510 15.18 -2.22 -0.44
CA TYR A 510 14.56 -3.39 -1.06
C TYR A 510 14.60 -3.24 -2.58
N ILE A 511 14.85 -4.35 -3.28
CA ILE A 511 14.62 -4.51 -4.70
C ILE A 511 13.45 -5.50 -4.83
N PRO A 512 12.30 -5.11 -5.39
CA PRO A 512 11.22 -6.06 -5.63
C PRO A 512 11.68 -7.15 -6.61
N CYS A 513 11.29 -8.40 -6.37
CA CYS A 513 11.44 -9.42 -7.41
C CYS A 513 10.43 -9.09 -8.52
N THR A 514 10.93 -8.73 -9.70
CA THR A 514 10.10 -8.28 -10.84
C THR A 514 9.04 -9.33 -11.19
N GLN A 515 9.42 -10.61 -11.15
CA GLN A 515 8.53 -11.73 -11.43
C GLN A 515 7.48 -11.95 -10.32
N TYR A 516 7.82 -11.68 -9.05
CA TYR A 516 6.86 -11.74 -7.96
C TYR A 516 5.80 -10.64 -8.07
N GLU A 517 6.20 -9.39 -8.35
CA GLU A 517 5.23 -8.30 -8.54
C GLU A 517 4.35 -8.51 -9.79
N ALA A 518 4.88 -9.15 -10.85
CA ALA A 518 4.07 -9.61 -11.98
C ALA A 518 3.05 -10.67 -11.57
N LEU A 519 3.47 -11.71 -10.84
CA LEU A 519 2.60 -12.77 -10.30
C LEU A 519 1.52 -12.22 -9.34
N LYS A 520 1.87 -11.26 -8.50
CA LYS A 520 0.93 -10.60 -7.59
C LYS A 520 -0.08 -9.75 -8.34
N THR A 521 0.39 -8.92 -9.29
CA THR A 521 -0.47 -8.12 -10.18
C THR A 521 -1.44 -9.01 -10.98
N LEU A 522 -1.03 -10.22 -11.34
CA LEU A 522 -1.88 -11.23 -11.96
C LEU A 522 -2.98 -11.74 -11.04
N LEU A 523 -2.63 -12.15 -9.82
CA LEU A 523 -3.60 -12.62 -8.82
C LEU A 523 -4.63 -11.52 -8.51
N ASP A 524 -4.19 -10.28 -8.33
CA ASP A 524 -5.07 -9.11 -8.08
C ASP A 524 -5.99 -8.76 -9.27
N ARG A 525 -5.61 -9.14 -10.50
CA ARG A 525 -6.39 -8.88 -11.74
C ARG A 525 -7.23 -10.06 -12.22
N SER A 526 -6.92 -11.28 -11.80
CA SER A 526 -7.65 -12.50 -12.17
C SER A 526 -9.17 -12.39 -11.92
N HIS A 527 -9.54 -11.66 -10.86
CA HIS A 527 -10.92 -11.38 -10.49
C HIS A 527 -11.63 -10.30 -11.35
N LYS A 528 -10.97 -9.71 -12.37
CA LYS A 528 -11.46 -8.50 -13.07
C LYS A 528 -11.42 -8.55 -14.60
N ASP A 529 -10.56 -9.33 -15.25
CA ASP A 529 -10.52 -9.46 -16.72
C ASP A 529 -9.92 -10.81 -17.17
N SER A 530 -10.68 -11.61 -17.92
CA SER A 530 -10.29 -12.97 -18.32
C SER A 530 -9.30 -13.02 -19.49
N ASN A 531 -9.24 -12.00 -20.34
CA ASN A 531 -8.50 -12.08 -21.60
C ASN A 531 -7.02 -11.69 -21.44
N VAL A 532 -6.74 -10.71 -20.58
CA VAL A 532 -5.38 -10.31 -20.20
C VAL A 532 -4.68 -11.41 -19.40
N PHE A 533 -5.46 -12.29 -18.76
CA PHE A 533 -4.97 -13.30 -17.84
C PHE A 533 -4.15 -14.42 -18.54
N GLY A 534 -4.54 -14.82 -19.76
CA GLY A 534 -3.92 -15.96 -20.47
C GLY A 534 -2.47 -15.72 -20.93
N GLU A 535 -2.13 -14.51 -21.38
CA GLU A 535 -0.77 -14.16 -21.81
C GLU A 535 0.19 -14.10 -20.62
N LEU A 536 -0.23 -13.43 -19.55
CA LEU A 536 0.58 -13.24 -18.34
C LEU A 536 0.73 -14.54 -17.53
N MET A 537 -0.26 -15.44 -17.52
CA MET A 537 -0.11 -16.77 -16.92
C MET A 537 0.92 -17.65 -17.65
N PHE A 538 1.12 -17.44 -18.96
CA PHE A 538 2.18 -18.11 -19.71
C PHE A 538 3.58 -17.65 -19.26
N ASP A 539 3.76 -16.37 -18.97
CA ASP A 539 5.00 -15.85 -18.39
C ASP A 539 5.25 -16.36 -16.96
N VAL A 540 4.21 -16.53 -16.15
CA VAL A 540 4.31 -17.21 -14.84
C VAL A 540 4.77 -18.65 -15.02
N VAL A 541 4.09 -19.44 -15.85
CA VAL A 541 4.46 -20.83 -16.13
C VAL A 541 5.89 -20.94 -16.66
N ARG A 542 6.29 -20.09 -17.60
CA ARG A 542 7.66 -20.00 -18.14
C ARG A 542 8.72 -19.67 -17.08
N THR A 543 8.33 -19.02 -15.99
CA THR A 543 9.22 -18.68 -14.88
C THR A 543 9.26 -19.77 -13.81
N LEU A 544 8.25 -20.65 -13.75
CA LEU A 544 8.03 -21.62 -12.67
C LEU A 544 8.17 -23.09 -13.10
N SER A 545 8.47 -23.37 -14.37
CA SER A 545 8.50 -24.74 -14.93
C SER A 545 9.52 -25.69 -14.30
N ASP A 546 10.59 -25.13 -13.72
CA ASP A 546 11.75 -25.91 -13.26
C ASP A 546 11.61 -26.39 -11.81
N ASP A 547 10.65 -25.84 -11.06
CA ASP A 547 10.37 -26.21 -9.67
C ASP A 547 9.43 -27.42 -9.63
N HIS A 548 9.96 -28.61 -9.32
CA HIS A 548 9.18 -29.85 -9.11
C HIS A 548 8.27 -29.82 -7.86
N ILE A 549 8.28 -28.73 -7.09
CA ILE A 549 7.29 -28.48 -6.04
C ILE A 549 5.92 -28.34 -6.72
N THR A 550 4.88 -28.98 -6.19
CA THR A 550 3.53 -28.99 -6.80
C THR A 550 2.91 -27.60 -6.77
N ASN A 551 3.19 -26.81 -7.82
CA ASN A 551 2.85 -25.40 -7.97
C ASN A 551 1.34 -25.09 -7.92
N THR A 552 0.49 -26.10 -8.04
CA THR A 552 -0.96 -26.01 -7.79
C THR A 552 -1.31 -25.43 -6.42
N GLN A 553 -0.46 -25.64 -5.41
CA GLN A 553 -0.69 -25.11 -4.06
C GLN A 553 -0.49 -23.59 -3.92
N LEU A 554 0.14 -22.91 -4.90
CA LEU A 554 0.24 -21.44 -4.91
C LEU A 554 -1.10 -20.75 -5.17
N PHE A 555 -2.02 -21.46 -5.82
CA PHE A 555 -3.32 -20.93 -6.20
C PHE A 555 -4.38 -21.45 -5.23
N LYS A 556 -4.79 -20.59 -4.28
CA LYS A 556 -5.91 -20.87 -3.36
C LYS A 556 -7.25 -21.04 -4.10
N ASP A 557 -7.34 -20.55 -5.34
CA ASP A 557 -8.47 -20.73 -6.25
C ASP A 557 -8.25 -21.95 -7.17
N PRO A 558 -9.13 -22.98 -7.13
CA PRO A 558 -9.03 -24.17 -7.97
C PRO A 558 -9.04 -23.91 -9.49
N ALA A 559 -9.72 -22.85 -9.96
CA ALA A 559 -9.76 -22.50 -11.37
C ALA A 559 -8.38 -21.98 -11.84
N LEU A 560 -7.69 -21.23 -10.99
CA LEU A 560 -6.34 -20.74 -11.26
C LEU A 560 -5.31 -21.86 -11.20
N ALA A 561 -5.45 -22.80 -10.26
CA ALA A 561 -4.62 -23.99 -10.20
C ALA A 561 -4.75 -24.85 -11.48
N SER A 562 -5.98 -25.11 -11.94
CA SER A 562 -6.24 -25.88 -13.15
C SER A 562 -5.75 -25.18 -14.43
N LEU A 563 -5.89 -23.85 -14.52
CA LEU A 563 -5.33 -23.10 -15.65
C LEU A 563 -3.79 -23.13 -15.64
N TYR A 564 -3.15 -23.03 -14.47
CA TYR A 564 -1.71 -23.19 -14.34
C TYR A 564 -1.24 -24.57 -14.81
N GLU A 565 -1.89 -25.66 -14.37
CA GLU A 565 -1.57 -27.02 -14.83
C GLU A 565 -1.68 -27.15 -16.36
N HIS A 566 -2.74 -26.61 -16.96
CA HIS A 566 -2.96 -26.66 -18.40
C HIS A 566 -1.86 -25.92 -19.17
N ILE A 567 -1.57 -24.67 -18.80
CA ILE A 567 -0.54 -23.86 -19.46
C ILE A 567 0.86 -24.45 -19.21
N SER A 568 1.11 -25.04 -18.03
CA SER A 568 2.37 -25.73 -17.70
C SER A 568 2.56 -27.01 -18.53
N SER A 569 1.51 -27.80 -18.72
CA SER A 569 1.51 -28.95 -19.63
C SER A 569 1.84 -28.55 -21.06
N ASP A 570 1.22 -27.47 -21.56
CA ASP A 570 1.45 -26.97 -22.92
C ASP A 570 2.86 -26.41 -23.10
N TYR A 571 3.36 -25.65 -22.12
CA TYR A 571 4.73 -25.12 -22.11
C TYR A 571 5.79 -26.23 -22.08
N ASN A 572 5.63 -27.21 -21.19
CA ASN A 572 6.56 -28.36 -21.11
C ASN A 572 6.54 -29.21 -22.39
N SER A 573 5.35 -29.41 -22.97
CA SER A 573 5.19 -30.08 -24.27
C SER A 573 5.89 -29.32 -25.41
N MET A 574 5.86 -27.99 -25.38
CA MET A 574 6.59 -27.14 -26.33
C MET A 574 8.11 -27.25 -26.13
N CYS A 575 8.63 -27.18 -24.90
CA CYS A 575 10.05 -27.31 -24.62
C CYS A 575 10.61 -28.67 -25.04
N LEU A 576 9.89 -29.77 -24.77
CA LEU A 576 10.26 -31.12 -25.23
C LEU A 576 10.33 -31.21 -26.76
N ARG A 577 9.37 -30.61 -27.48
CA ARG A 577 9.40 -30.55 -28.96
C ARG A 577 10.58 -29.73 -29.47
N ILE A 578 10.94 -28.64 -28.81
CA ILE A 578 12.10 -27.81 -29.20
C ILE A 578 13.42 -28.58 -28.98
N ASP A 579 13.60 -29.29 -27.86
CA ASP A 579 14.81 -30.09 -27.60
C ASP A 579 14.88 -31.32 -28.54
N GLN A 580 13.74 -31.93 -28.90
CA GLN A 580 13.67 -32.96 -29.95
C GLN A 580 14.04 -32.40 -31.33
N MET A 581 13.44 -31.28 -31.75
CA MET A 581 13.79 -30.60 -33.01
C MET A 581 15.28 -30.25 -33.07
N TYR A 582 15.86 -29.78 -31.97
CA TYR A 582 17.29 -29.49 -31.88
C TYR A 582 18.11 -30.78 -32.06
N THR A 583 17.71 -31.87 -31.40
CA THR A 583 18.37 -33.18 -31.46
C THR A 583 18.32 -33.77 -32.88
N ASP A 584 17.14 -33.77 -33.51
CA ASP A 584 16.94 -34.21 -34.90
C ASP A 584 17.87 -33.45 -35.84
N VAL A 585 17.82 -32.10 -35.81
CA VAL A 585 18.60 -31.23 -36.69
C VAL A 585 20.11 -31.34 -36.43
N TYR A 586 20.52 -31.61 -35.20
CA TYR A 586 21.93 -31.87 -34.85
C TYR A 586 22.41 -33.24 -35.37
N SER A 587 21.57 -34.27 -35.29
CA SER A 587 21.89 -35.63 -35.74
C SER A 587 21.98 -35.76 -37.27
N ASP A 588 21.18 -35.00 -38.02
CA ASP A 588 21.02 -35.19 -39.46
C ASP A 588 22.12 -34.54 -40.32
N ASN A 589 23.04 -33.78 -39.69
CA ASN A 589 24.25 -33.21 -40.31
C ASN A 589 24.02 -32.33 -41.57
N GLN A 590 22.78 -31.86 -41.81
CA GLN A 590 22.38 -31.24 -43.09
C GLN A 590 22.70 -29.74 -43.21
N LYS A 591 23.04 -29.31 -44.43
CA LYS A 591 23.53 -27.97 -44.78
C LYS A 591 22.47 -26.85 -44.86
N ASP A 592 21.22 -27.10 -44.47
CA ASP A 592 20.12 -26.11 -44.50
C ASP A 592 19.19 -26.18 -43.27
N PHE A 593 19.81 -26.01 -42.08
CA PHE A 593 19.17 -25.80 -40.77
C PHE A 593 17.89 -24.94 -40.82
N THR A 594 17.89 -23.85 -41.59
CA THR A 594 16.75 -22.93 -41.72
C THR A 594 15.53 -23.57 -42.39
N LEU A 595 15.75 -24.38 -43.44
CA LEU A 595 14.65 -25.02 -44.19
C LEU A 595 13.99 -26.12 -43.35
N ASN A 596 14.78 -26.84 -42.55
CA ASN A 596 14.25 -27.87 -41.66
C ASN A 596 13.43 -27.26 -40.51
N ILE A 597 13.87 -26.13 -39.93
CA ILE A 597 13.04 -25.38 -38.96
C ILE A 597 11.76 -24.87 -39.62
N GLU A 598 11.82 -24.27 -40.81
CA GLU A 598 10.60 -23.79 -41.49
C GLU A 598 9.62 -24.93 -41.80
N ASN A 599 10.11 -26.10 -42.23
CA ASN A 599 9.28 -27.27 -42.47
C ASN A 599 8.66 -27.87 -41.18
N TYR A 600 9.41 -27.88 -40.07
CA TYR A 600 8.89 -28.30 -38.76
C TYR A 600 7.82 -27.32 -38.26
N LEU A 601 8.12 -26.01 -38.29
CA LEU A 601 7.17 -24.97 -37.90
C LEU A 601 5.92 -24.97 -38.76
N ASN A 602 6.03 -25.23 -40.07
CA ASN A 602 4.87 -25.33 -40.95
C ASN A 602 4.03 -26.59 -40.73
N LYS A 603 4.63 -27.70 -40.26
CA LYS A 603 3.89 -28.90 -39.83
C LYS A 603 3.15 -28.67 -38.50
N ASP A 604 3.84 -28.14 -37.50
CA ASP A 604 3.28 -28.00 -36.14
C ASP A 604 2.46 -26.72 -35.92
N THR A 605 2.58 -25.67 -36.77
CA THR A 605 1.68 -24.50 -36.67
C THR A 605 0.21 -24.86 -36.88
N ALA A 606 -0.13 -26.00 -37.50
CA ALA A 606 -1.51 -26.49 -37.55
C ALA A 606 -2.03 -26.94 -36.16
N LEU A 607 -1.13 -27.47 -35.30
CA LEU A 607 -1.40 -27.82 -33.91
C LEU A 607 -1.45 -26.58 -33.03
N PHE A 608 -0.44 -25.71 -33.12
CA PHE A 608 -0.40 -24.48 -32.31
C PHE A 608 -1.60 -23.55 -32.59
N LYS A 609 -2.03 -23.40 -33.86
CA LYS A 609 -3.19 -22.57 -34.26
C LYS A 609 -4.52 -22.92 -33.57
N GLN A 610 -4.64 -24.07 -32.89
CA GLN A 610 -5.83 -24.39 -32.08
C GLN A 610 -5.83 -23.68 -30.71
N SER A 611 -4.69 -23.19 -30.21
CA SER A 611 -4.61 -22.23 -29.09
C SER A 611 -4.28 -20.83 -29.63
N SER A 612 -5.27 -19.94 -29.62
CA SER A 612 -5.31 -18.78 -30.53
C SER A 612 -4.53 -17.54 -30.08
N GLN A 613 -3.98 -17.51 -28.87
CA GLN A 613 -3.22 -16.35 -28.34
C GLN A 613 -1.71 -16.65 -28.20
N HIS A 614 -1.33 -17.76 -27.54
CA HIS A 614 0.09 -18.10 -27.31
C HIS A 614 0.89 -18.35 -28.61
N SER A 615 0.20 -18.83 -29.66
CA SER A 615 0.75 -18.97 -31.02
C SER A 615 1.43 -17.69 -31.53
N ALA A 616 0.88 -16.51 -31.25
CA ALA A 616 1.39 -15.25 -31.80
C ALA A 616 2.74 -14.86 -31.18
N VAL A 617 2.92 -15.08 -29.87
CA VAL A 617 4.17 -14.83 -29.14
C VAL A 617 5.26 -15.78 -29.63
N ILE A 618 4.94 -17.07 -29.77
CA ILE A 618 5.84 -18.11 -30.27
C ILE A 618 6.30 -17.78 -31.70
N ILE A 619 5.36 -17.43 -32.60
CA ILE A 619 5.66 -17.01 -33.98
C ILE A 619 6.55 -15.76 -33.98
N ASN A 620 6.32 -14.77 -33.11
CA ASN A 620 7.16 -13.57 -33.02
C ASN A 620 8.59 -13.90 -32.57
N MET A 621 8.77 -14.74 -31.54
CA MET A 621 10.09 -15.18 -31.09
C MET A 621 10.87 -15.91 -32.21
N LEU A 622 10.22 -16.88 -32.87
CA LEU A 622 10.80 -17.62 -34.00
C LEU A 622 11.12 -16.69 -35.20
N THR A 623 10.30 -15.67 -35.42
CA THR A 623 10.54 -14.64 -36.45
C THR A 623 11.74 -13.75 -36.10
N GLN A 624 11.93 -13.39 -34.83
CA GLN A 624 13.14 -12.70 -34.37
C GLN A 624 14.40 -13.58 -34.54
N MET A 625 14.31 -14.89 -34.27
CA MET A 625 15.39 -15.84 -34.54
C MET A 625 15.75 -15.92 -36.03
N LYS A 626 14.75 -15.88 -36.92
CA LYS A 626 14.93 -15.81 -38.38
C LYS A 626 15.63 -14.51 -38.81
N ASN A 627 15.20 -13.37 -38.27
CA ASN A 627 15.71 -12.05 -38.66
C ASN A 627 17.12 -11.77 -38.10
N GLY A 628 17.47 -12.30 -36.93
CA GLY A 628 18.81 -12.18 -36.34
C GLY A 628 19.94 -12.71 -37.25
N LYS A 629 19.66 -13.69 -38.12
CA LYS A 629 20.61 -14.17 -39.14
C LYS A 629 20.78 -13.20 -40.33
N GLN A 630 19.74 -12.47 -40.73
CA GLN A 630 19.78 -11.61 -41.92
C GLN A 630 20.66 -10.36 -41.74
N ASN A 631 20.89 -9.92 -40.50
CA ASN A 631 21.79 -8.79 -40.20
C ASN A 631 23.27 -9.19 -40.07
N SER A 632 23.63 -10.45 -40.35
CA SER A 632 25.04 -10.84 -40.53
C SER A 632 25.46 -10.63 -41.99
N PRO A 633 26.65 -10.04 -42.27
CA PRO A 633 27.01 -9.61 -43.62
C PRO A 633 27.08 -10.80 -44.59
N SER A 634 26.47 -10.63 -45.76
CA SER A 634 26.25 -11.71 -46.73
C SER A 634 27.54 -12.30 -47.27
N ARG A 635 27.72 -13.62 -47.10
CA ARG A 635 28.70 -14.39 -47.87
C ARG A 635 28.21 -14.56 -49.30
N THR A 636 29.04 -14.22 -50.27
CA THR A 636 28.80 -14.52 -51.69
C THR A 636 28.85 -16.03 -51.95
N SER A 637 28.19 -16.45 -53.04
CA SER A 637 27.59 -17.79 -53.21
C SER A 637 28.53 -18.98 -53.47
N GLN A 638 29.82 -18.88 -53.13
CA GLN A 638 30.82 -19.93 -53.42
C GLN A 638 31.70 -20.29 -52.20
N SER A 639 31.08 -20.84 -51.14
CA SER A 639 31.67 -21.89 -50.27
C SER A 639 30.74 -22.28 -49.10
N LYS A 640 29.91 -23.33 -49.27
CA LYS A 640 29.20 -23.99 -48.15
C LYS A 640 30.16 -24.95 -47.41
N GLY A 641 31.09 -24.38 -46.63
CA GLY A 641 31.85 -25.10 -45.60
C GLY A 641 31.00 -25.48 -44.37
N PRO A 642 31.53 -26.29 -43.42
CA PRO A 642 30.83 -26.63 -42.18
C PRO A 642 30.60 -25.40 -41.27
N LEU A 643 29.69 -25.53 -40.30
CA LEU A 643 29.34 -24.50 -39.33
C LEU A 643 30.59 -23.96 -38.60
N THR A 644 30.66 -22.65 -38.43
CA THR A 644 31.80 -21.99 -37.77
C THR A 644 31.60 -21.91 -36.26
N SER A 645 32.67 -21.67 -35.50
CA SER A 645 32.58 -21.48 -34.04
C SER A 645 31.64 -20.34 -33.63
N LYS A 646 31.43 -19.33 -34.49
CA LYS A 646 30.42 -18.28 -34.28
C LYS A 646 28.99 -18.80 -34.38
N ASP A 647 28.71 -19.71 -35.31
CA ASP A 647 27.39 -20.33 -35.44
C ASP A 647 27.10 -21.20 -34.21
N PHE A 648 28.10 -21.96 -33.74
CA PHE A 648 28.03 -22.70 -32.47
C PHE A 648 27.88 -21.77 -31.25
N MET A 649 28.50 -20.59 -31.23
CA MET A 649 28.34 -19.62 -30.13
C MET A 649 26.94 -19.02 -30.08
N VAL A 650 26.33 -18.74 -31.24
CA VAL A 650 24.92 -18.31 -31.31
C VAL A 650 23.97 -19.44 -30.87
N LEU A 651 24.21 -20.68 -31.31
CA LEU A 651 23.43 -21.84 -30.86
C LEU A 651 23.62 -22.14 -29.37
N SER A 652 24.82 -21.95 -28.83
CA SER A 652 25.12 -22.05 -27.40
C SER A 652 24.37 -20.97 -26.60
N ASN A 653 24.38 -19.72 -27.06
CA ASN A 653 23.64 -18.64 -26.42
C ASN A 653 22.12 -18.86 -26.50
N ILE A 654 21.59 -19.36 -27.62
CA ILE A 654 20.17 -19.74 -27.75
C ILE A 654 19.84 -20.90 -26.79
N LYS A 655 20.70 -21.91 -26.70
CA LYS A 655 20.57 -23.02 -25.75
C LYS A 655 20.59 -22.52 -24.31
N ASN A 656 21.44 -21.56 -23.97
CA ASN A 656 21.52 -20.95 -22.63
C ASN A 656 20.32 -20.04 -22.33
N SER A 657 19.67 -19.44 -23.33
CA SER A 657 18.39 -18.74 -23.18
C SER A 657 17.19 -19.67 -22.91
N PHE A 658 17.38 -20.99 -23.08
CA PHE A 658 16.36 -22.03 -22.83
C PHE A 658 16.83 -23.15 -21.85
N LYS A 659 18.07 -23.13 -21.35
CA LYS A 659 18.62 -24.10 -20.38
C LYS A 659 19.43 -23.43 -19.28
N VAL A 660 18.86 -23.41 -18.07
CA VAL A 660 19.55 -23.22 -16.77
C VAL A 660 18.81 -24.04 -15.69
N PHE A 661 18.84 -25.38 -15.67
CA PHE A 661 19.67 -26.38 -16.38
C PHE A 661 18.97 -27.75 -16.39
N ASN A 662 19.48 -28.73 -17.18
CA ASN A 662 19.35 -30.14 -16.77
C ASN A 662 20.57 -30.99 -17.23
N GLN A 663 21.02 -31.90 -16.36
CA GLN A 663 22.26 -32.66 -16.53
C GLN A 663 22.09 -33.86 -17.47
N ILE A 664 23.06 -34.07 -18.37
CA ILE A 664 23.41 -35.40 -18.88
C ILE A 664 24.94 -35.51 -18.86
N ASN A 665 25.46 -36.53 -18.16
CA ASN A 665 26.88 -36.84 -18.12
C ASN A 665 27.37 -37.24 -19.52
N PHE A 666 28.60 -36.84 -19.85
CA PHE A 666 29.40 -37.48 -20.90
C PHE A 666 30.65 -38.06 -20.26
N ASP A 667 30.73 -39.38 -20.27
CA ASP A 667 31.99 -40.11 -20.51
C ASP A 667 32.31 -40.05 -22.03
#